data_AF-A0A7K6X3V5-F1
#
_entry.id   AF-A0A7K6X3V5-F1
#
_cell.length_a   1.000
_cell.length_b   1.000
_cell.length_c   1.000
_cell.angle_alpha   90.00
_cell.angle_beta   90.00
_cell.angle_gamma   90.00
#
_symmetry.space_group_name_H-M   'P 1'
#
loop_
_entity.id
_entity.type
_entity.pdbx_description
1 polymer ?
#
loop_
_entity_poly.entity_id
_entity_poly.type
_entity_poly.pdbx_seq_one_letter_code
_entity_poly.pdbx_strand_id
1 'polypeptide(L)'
;DVQVLPSFQHYEPQAVAVIGPDSTRLALTTAAVLSLFLVPEISYEASTESLSLKRLYPSFLRTIPSDRQQVKAIFLLLQHFGWTWVVLLGSDNTYGRAGLDALQELLTTSNVCVAYRGTIPANSDANNPELHNLVRILTDVKVNVTVVFSNRGSVLPFFEVVVQRNITGMVWVASEDWSLAQTIWQVPGIQTIGSVFGMAIEKPESTMLERFEAWKMSEESAGADCASSAEAGRESVGNAQLDCTQCCTGCHALATVPDMYDAQGSFNVYSAVYAVAHGLHDLLGCASGACSKGTVYPWQLLQKIRQVNFTLYKSRISFDANGDIHKGYDIVMWKWRGPNWASDVIGTFRVNPDRLSIDPGKVLWHTEDGQAPSSVCSEACEPGEMRLQQSRHKCCFSCVACPPGTFLNTSDPFDCQACALGEWAPAGSEVCFNRTIEFLSWSEPLSWALLALAVLLMLLIVALTVLFALNTSTPVVKSAGGKTCFLMLGSLACTCSSLFCYFGEPSRAACLLRVPLFAISFTLFLSCVATRSFQILCIFKLNARCPALYEAWMRRQGPVLFVAVTTAAQVALCVAIEAASPSVPRREYGARDEWVVLECAQSAAADAAIAYTVLLSAGCFALSYAGTDLPAAYNEAKSLTVSLLLHLGCSAAVLCSQGALRGRAETAARVLSTVGTLAALLGGYFVPRAFVILLRPHQNTAEHFQMAIQEYTRRRAA
;
A
#
# COMPACT_ATOMS: atom_id res chain seq x y z
N ASP A 1 12.69 -72.47 28.71
CA ASP A 1 11.56 -72.25 27.79
C ASP A 1 10.73 -71.06 28.25
N VAL A 2 10.69 -69.99 27.45
CA VAL A 2 9.80 -68.85 27.69
C VAL A 2 8.49 -69.17 26.98
N GLN A 3 7.43 -69.47 27.73
CA GLN A 3 6.10 -69.69 27.20
C GLN A 3 5.51 -68.35 26.75
N VAL A 4 5.28 -68.19 25.44
CA VAL A 4 4.56 -67.03 24.89
C VAL A 4 3.06 -67.34 24.98
N LEU A 5 2.34 -66.60 25.84
CA LEU A 5 0.89 -66.76 25.99
C LEU A 5 0.14 -66.19 24.77
N PRO A 6 -0.89 -66.88 24.24
CA PRO A 6 -1.61 -66.46 23.04
C PRO A 6 -2.62 -65.31 23.28
N SER A 7 -2.93 -64.96 24.54
CA SER A 7 -3.77 -63.80 24.87
C SER A 7 -3.41 -63.21 26.23
N PHE A 8 -3.43 -61.87 26.35
CA PHE A 8 -3.16 -61.15 27.62
C PHE A 8 -4.42 -60.83 28.43
N GLN A 9 -5.59 -61.37 28.04
CA GLN A 9 -6.87 -61.06 28.69
C GLN A 9 -6.93 -61.52 30.16
N HIS A 10 -6.14 -62.54 30.51
CA HIS A 10 -6.04 -63.11 31.87
C HIS A 10 -4.66 -62.87 32.50
N TYR A 11 -3.93 -61.84 32.05
CA TYR A 11 -2.64 -61.48 32.63
C TYR A 11 -2.85 -60.83 34.01
N GLU A 12 -2.25 -61.41 35.05
CA GLU A 12 -2.33 -60.96 36.44
C GLU A 12 -1.00 -60.34 36.88
N PRO A 13 -0.76 -59.04 36.59
CA PRO A 13 0.44 -58.37 37.07
C PRO A 13 0.35 -58.09 38.57
N GLN A 14 1.53 -58.00 39.22
CA GLN A 14 1.63 -57.53 40.61
C GLN A 14 1.14 -56.08 40.76
N ALA A 15 1.23 -55.26 39.71
CA ALA A 15 0.73 -53.88 39.68
C ALA A 15 -0.41 -53.74 38.65
N VAL A 16 -1.56 -53.25 39.10
CA VAL A 16 -2.76 -53.07 38.26
C VAL A 16 -2.88 -51.68 37.64
N ALA A 17 -2.08 -50.71 38.11
CA ALA A 17 -1.97 -49.35 37.59
C ALA A 17 -0.59 -48.76 37.96
N VAL A 18 -0.12 -47.80 37.17
CA VAL A 18 1.14 -47.07 37.41
C VAL A 18 0.86 -45.57 37.42
N ILE A 19 1.45 -44.84 38.37
CA ILE A 19 1.38 -43.38 38.45
C ILE A 19 2.78 -42.83 38.17
N GLY A 20 2.84 -41.82 37.30
CA GLY A 20 4.11 -41.31 36.75
C GLY A 20 4.49 -42.01 35.43
N PRO A 21 5.69 -41.71 34.90
CA PRO A 21 6.70 -40.80 35.45
C PRO A 21 6.35 -39.32 35.25
N ASP A 22 7.17 -38.43 35.80
CA ASP A 22 7.13 -36.98 35.60
C ASP A 22 7.64 -36.56 34.20
N SER A 23 8.66 -37.25 33.69
CA SER A 23 9.30 -36.88 32.44
C SER A 23 8.54 -37.40 31.21
N THR A 24 8.23 -36.48 30.28
CA THR A 24 7.70 -36.82 28.94
C THR A 24 8.51 -37.91 28.21
N ARG A 25 9.84 -37.86 28.26
CA ARG A 25 10.71 -38.85 27.59
C ARG A 25 10.54 -40.24 28.19
N LEU A 26 10.47 -40.32 29.52
CA LEU A 26 10.28 -41.57 30.23
C LEU A 26 8.86 -42.10 29.99
N ALA A 27 7.84 -41.23 30.07
CA ALA A 27 6.44 -41.55 29.84
C ALA A 27 6.21 -42.14 28.44
N LEU A 28 6.84 -41.59 27.40
CA LEU A 28 6.76 -42.16 26.04
C LEU A 28 7.30 -43.61 25.99
N THR A 29 8.31 -43.92 26.80
CA THR A 29 8.93 -45.25 26.86
C THR A 29 8.07 -46.21 27.67
N THR A 30 7.65 -45.81 28.87
CA THR A 30 6.80 -46.61 29.76
C THR A 30 5.43 -46.85 29.15
N ALA A 31 4.82 -45.83 28.54
CA ALA A 31 3.50 -45.95 27.94
C ALA A 31 3.50 -46.91 26.75
N ALA A 32 4.57 -46.95 25.96
CA ALA A 32 4.71 -47.91 24.86
C ALA A 32 4.72 -49.36 25.38
N VAL A 33 5.40 -49.61 26.50
CA VAL A 33 5.50 -50.95 27.11
C VAL A 33 4.20 -51.34 27.82
N LEU A 34 3.66 -50.46 28.67
CA LEU A 34 2.46 -50.75 29.47
C LEU A 34 1.20 -50.87 28.60
N SER A 35 1.18 -50.19 27.45
CA SER A 35 0.09 -50.30 26.48
C SER A 35 -0.09 -51.70 25.90
N LEU A 36 0.99 -52.50 25.79
CA LEU A 36 0.89 -53.90 25.33
C LEU A 36 0.05 -54.76 26.28
N PHE A 37 0.07 -54.44 27.56
CA PHE A 37 -0.65 -55.16 28.63
C PHE A 37 -1.93 -54.43 29.07
N LEU A 38 -2.26 -53.30 28.43
CA LEU A 38 -3.35 -52.40 28.81
C LEU A 38 -3.30 -52.00 30.29
N VAL A 39 -2.09 -51.90 30.86
CA VAL A 39 -1.90 -51.42 32.23
C VAL A 39 -2.07 -49.91 32.23
N PRO A 40 -3.05 -49.35 32.97
CA PRO A 40 -3.26 -47.91 33.01
C PRO A 40 -2.03 -47.22 33.62
N GLU A 41 -1.46 -46.30 32.85
CA GLU A 41 -0.39 -45.39 33.29
C GLU A 41 -0.97 -43.99 33.35
N ILE A 42 -0.92 -43.35 34.52
CA ILE A 42 -1.40 -41.97 34.71
C ILE A 42 -0.22 -41.08 35.05
N SER A 43 0.29 -40.33 34.07
CA SER A 43 1.34 -39.35 34.33
C SER A 43 0.75 -38.04 34.87
N TYR A 44 1.49 -37.40 35.77
CA TYR A 44 1.11 -36.14 36.39
C TYR A 44 1.82 -34.92 35.81
N GLU A 45 2.82 -35.12 34.93
CA GLU A 45 3.64 -34.06 34.31
C GLU A 45 4.00 -34.29 32.82
N ALA A 46 3.72 -35.47 32.24
CA ALA A 46 3.96 -35.71 30.81
C ALA A 46 2.86 -35.10 29.92
N SER A 47 3.15 -33.91 29.38
CA SER A 47 2.17 -33.04 28.69
C SER A 47 2.23 -33.09 27.14
N THR A 48 3.19 -33.80 26.53
CA THR A 48 3.29 -33.87 25.05
C THR A 48 2.03 -34.42 24.37
N GLU A 49 1.65 -33.86 23.23
CA GLU A 49 0.44 -34.28 22.48
C GLU A 49 0.53 -35.72 21.96
N SER A 50 1.73 -36.24 21.67
CA SER A 50 1.93 -37.60 21.15
C SER A 50 1.33 -38.70 22.03
N LEU A 51 1.30 -38.50 23.35
CA LEU A 51 0.75 -39.46 24.33
C LEU A 51 -0.78 -39.56 24.28
N SER A 52 -1.44 -38.62 23.62
CA SER A 52 -2.89 -38.59 23.42
C SER A 52 -3.33 -39.57 22.30
N LEU A 53 -2.39 -40.06 21.46
CA LEU A 53 -2.66 -40.99 20.36
C LEU A 53 -2.98 -42.41 20.89
N LYS A 54 -4.25 -42.69 21.16
CA LYS A 54 -4.70 -43.99 21.69
C LYS A 54 -4.48 -45.21 20.81
N ARG A 55 -4.15 -45.01 19.53
CA ARG A 55 -3.68 -46.10 18.68
C ARG A 55 -2.30 -46.63 19.11
N LEU A 56 -1.43 -45.75 19.62
CA LEU A 56 -0.09 -46.09 20.08
C LEU A 56 -0.03 -46.27 21.60
N TYR A 57 -0.75 -45.43 22.33
CA TYR A 57 -0.76 -45.39 23.80
C TYR A 57 -2.17 -45.60 24.38
N PRO A 58 -2.83 -46.75 24.11
CA PRO A 58 -4.19 -47.01 24.57
C PRO A 58 -4.35 -46.92 26.09
N SER A 59 -3.36 -47.30 26.90
CA SER A 59 -3.52 -47.30 28.36
C SER A 59 -2.99 -46.06 29.08
N PHE A 60 -2.46 -45.07 28.34
CA PHE A 60 -1.97 -43.84 28.94
C PHE A 60 -3.11 -42.88 29.29
N LEU A 61 -3.03 -42.20 30.44
CA LEU A 61 -3.85 -41.05 30.83
C LEU A 61 -2.94 -40.01 31.51
N ARG A 62 -3.46 -38.80 31.72
CA ARG A 62 -2.73 -37.77 32.46
C ARG A 62 -3.61 -36.80 33.24
N THR A 63 -3.10 -36.35 34.38
CA THR A 63 -3.74 -35.34 35.24
C THR A 63 -3.19 -33.92 35.06
N ILE A 64 -2.20 -33.76 34.18
CA ILE A 64 -1.78 -32.46 33.62
C ILE A 64 -2.47 -32.21 32.27
N PRO A 65 -2.85 -30.97 31.93
CA PRO A 65 -3.35 -30.67 30.59
C PRO A 65 -2.32 -30.97 29.49
N SER A 66 -2.81 -31.15 28.26
CA SER A 66 -1.95 -31.33 27.09
C SER A 66 -1.25 -30.02 26.68
N ASP A 67 -0.01 -30.14 26.18
CA ASP A 67 0.71 -29.10 25.46
C ASP A 67 -0.10 -28.51 24.31
N ARG A 68 -1.00 -29.29 23.69
CA ARG A 68 -1.93 -28.78 22.68
C ARG A 68 -2.76 -27.60 23.22
N GLN A 69 -3.21 -27.68 24.46
CA GLN A 69 -4.00 -26.64 25.10
C GLN A 69 -3.14 -25.46 25.52
N GLN A 70 -1.91 -25.72 25.96
CA GLN A 70 -0.95 -24.69 26.31
C GLN A 70 -0.51 -23.86 25.10
N VAL A 71 -0.23 -24.52 23.97
CA VAL A 71 0.13 -23.87 22.70
C VAL A 71 -1.01 -22.96 22.23
N LYS A 72 -2.27 -23.40 22.36
CA LYS A 72 -3.44 -22.55 22.07
C LYS A 72 -3.56 -21.36 23.04
N ALA A 73 -3.30 -21.57 24.32
CA ALA A 73 -3.31 -20.49 25.31
C ALA A 73 -2.25 -19.42 24.98
N ILE A 74 -1.03 -19.84 24.66
CA ILE A 74 0.06 -18.96 24.20
C ILE A 74 -0.35 -18.25 22.91
N PHE A 75 -0.87 -18.96 21.92
CA PHE A 75 -1.31 -18.37 20.65
C PHE A 75 -2.35 -17.26 20.86
N LEU A 76 -3.40 -17.53 21.65
CA LEU A 76 -4.41 -16.53 21.96
C LEU A 76 -3.85 -15.36 22.78
N LEU A 77 -2.84 -15.59 23.61
CA LEU A 77 -2.17 -14.54 24.39
C LEU A 77 -1.41 -13.59 23.45
N LEU A 78 -0.67 -14.12 22.48
CA LEU A 78 0.02 -13.32 21.46
C LEU A 78 -0.98 -12.48 20.65
N GLN A 79 -2.12 -13.07 20.26
CA GLN A 79 -3.19 -12.36 19.55
C GLN A 79 -3.83 -11.26 20.40
N HIS A 80 -4.06 -11.51 21.69
CA HIS A 80 -4.71 -10.55 22.59
C HIS A 80 -3.92 -9.24 22.71
N PHE A 81 -2.59 -9.31 22.76
CA PHE A 81 -1.72 -8.14 22.83
C PHE A 81 -1.24 -7.61 21.47
N GLY A 82 -1.69 -8.22 20.36
CA GLY A 82 -1.31 -7.77 19.01
C GLY A 82 0.17 -7.97 18.66
N TRP A 83 0.85 -8.90 19.33
CA TRP A 83 2.27 -9.17 19.07
C TRP A 83 2.43 -9.99 17.80
N THR A 84 2.99 -9.38 16.75
CA THR A 84 3.13 -10.00 15.42
C THR A 84 4.57 -10.36 15.04
N TRP A 85 5.55 -9.99 15.87
CA TRP A 85 6.96 -10.32 15.68
C TRP A 85 7.50 -10.95 16.96
N VAL A 86 7.75 -12.26 16.94
CA VAL A 86 8.14 -13.02 18.15
C VAL A 86 9.32 -13.96 17.90
N VAL A 87 10.06 -14.28 18.95
CA VAL A 87 11.04 -15.37 18.94
C VAL A 87 10.48 -16.59 19.66
N LEU A 88 10.76 -17.77 19.11
CA LEU A 88 10.40 -19.05 19.70
C LEU A 88 11.67 -19.80 20.14
N LEU A 89 11.80 -20.07 21.44
CA LEU A 89 12.86 -20.89 22.01
C LEU A 89 12.25 -22.10 22.71
N GLY A 90 12.91 -23.25 22.64
CA GLY A 90 12.45 -24.45 23.33
C GLY A 90 13.58 -25.39 23.68
N SER A 91 13.40 -26.20 24.73
CA SER A 91 14.44 -27.13 25.18
C SER A 91 14.75 -28.17 24.11
N ASP A 92 16.01 -28.61 24.04
CA ASP A 92 16.46 -29.62 23.09
C ASP A 92 16.06 -31.05 23.49
N ASN A 93 14.75 -31.28 23.61
CA ASN A 93 14.14 -32.54 23.95
C ASN A 93 12.77 -32.66 23.27
N THR A 94 12.08 -33.79 23.45
CA THR A 94 10.79 -34.07 22.82
C THR A 94 9.70 -33.07 23.21
N TYR A 95 9.68 -32.62 24.47
CA TYR A 95 8.71 -31.64 24.97
C TYR A 95 8.90 -30.27 24.30
N GLY A 96 10.11 -29.70 24.39
CA GLY A 96 10.42 -28.39 23.84
C GLY A 96 10.25 -28.33 22.31
N ARG A 97 10.79 -29.32 21.59
CA ARG A 97 10.70 -29.35 20.12
C ARG A 97 9.25 -29.50 19.64
N ALA A 98 8.47 -30.42 20.23
CA ALA A 98 7.09 -30.66 19.82
C ALA A 98 6.18 -29.46 20.12
N GLY A 99 6.33 -28.82 21.28
CA GLY A 99 5.60 -27.60 21.63
C GLY A 99 5.88 -26.46 20.66
N LEU A 100 7.15 -26.28 20.27
CA LEU A 100 7.53 -25.30 19.26
C LEU A 100 6.94 -25.60 17.88
N ASP A 101 6.96 -26.86 17.43
CA ASP A 101 6.39 -27.25 16.14
C ASP A 101 4.89 -26.98 16.09
N ALA A 102 4.15 -27.37 17.14
CA ALA A 102 2.72 -27.13 17.25
C ALA A 102 2.38 -25.63 17.27
N LEU A 103 3.17 -24.82 18.00
CA LEU A 103 2.97 -23.38 18.02
C LEU A 103 3.29 -22.74 16.66
N GLN A 104 4.37 -23.16 16.01
CA GLN A 104 4.75 -22.70 14.68
C GLN A 104 3.64 -22.96 13.65
N GLU A 105 2.98 -24.12 13.72
CA GLU A 105 1.86 -24.48 12.83
C GLU A 105 0.69 -23.50 12.99
N LEU A 106 0.29 -23.20 14.23
CA LEU A 106 -0.76 -22.22 14.50
C LEU A 106 -0.38 -20.81 14.04
N LEU A 107 0.86 -20.40 14.27
CA LEU A 107 1.32 -19.05 13.88
C LEU A 107 1.38 -18.87 12.36
N THR A 108 1.71 -19.92 11.61
CA THR A 108 1.85 -19.87 10.13
C THR A 108 0.56 -19.42 9.43
N THR A 109 -0.60 -19.79 9.98
CA THR A 109 -1.93 -19.42 9.45
C THR A 109 -2.47 -18.09 9.99
N SER A 110 -1.73 -17.43 10.89
CA SER A 110 -2.11 -16.19 11.56
C SER A 110 -1.29 -14.99 11.06
N ASN A 111 -1.55 -13.79 11.58
CA ASN A 111 -0.76 -12.59 11.26
C ASN A 111 0.54 -12.44 12.09
N VAL A 112 0.92 -13.46 12.85
CA VAL A 112 2.14 -13.46 13.66
C VAL A 112 3.28 -14.12 12.89
N CYS A 113 4.41 -13.43 12.79
CA CYS A 113 5.65 -13.93 12.20
C CYS A 113 6.66 -14.32 13.29
N VAL A 114 7.34 -15.43 13.04
CA VAL A 114 8.44 -15.91 13.87
C VAL A 114 9.74 -15.37 13.30
N ALA A 115 10.40 -14.53 14.06
CA ALA A 115 11.64 -13.85 13.71
C ALA A 115 12.83 -14.81 13.74
N TYR A 116 12.86 -15.64 14.79
CA TYR A 116 13.83 -16.69 14.97
C TYR A 116 13.20 -17.84 15.74
N ARG A 117 13.59 -19.05 15.37
CA ARG A 117 13.25 -20.28 16.08
C ARG A 117 14.56 -20.94 16.51
N GLY A 118 14.74 -21.14 17.81
CA GLY A 118 15.95 -21.71 18.40
C GLY A 118 15.67 -22.84 19.37
N THR A 119 16.70 -23.64 19.60
CA THR A 119 16.69 -24.73 20.59
C THR A 119 17.69 -24.43 21.70
N ILE A 120 17.25 -24.52 22.95
CA ILE A 120 18.08 -24.36 24.14
C ILE A 120 18.76 -25.70 24.42
N PRO A 121 20.11 -25.78 24.40
CA PRO A 121 20.83 -27.04 24.55
C PRO A 121 20.51 -27.76 25.87
N ALA A 122 20.24 -29.06 25.77
CA ALA A 122 20.07 -29.90 26.95
C ALA A 122 21.40 -30.13 27.68
N ASN A 123 21.35 -30.25 29.01
CA ASN A 123 22.52 -30.54 29.86
C ASN A 123 23.70 -29.56 29.66
N SER A 124 23.38 -28.27 29.47
CA SER A 124 24.35 -27.19 29.31
C SER A 124 24.56 -26.40 30.61
N ASP A 125 25.61 -25.59 30.65
CA ASP A 125 25.87 -24.60 31.70
C ASP A 125 25.93 -23.18 31.11
N ALA A 126 26.00 -22.17 31.97
CA ALA A 126 26.06 -20.77 31.54
C ALA A 126 27.31 -20.40 30.70
N ASN A 127 28.36 -21.23 30.66
CA ASN A 127 29.54 -20.99 29.82
C ASN A 127 29.36 -21.49 28.39
N ASN A 128 28.26 -22.17 28.08
CA ASN A 128 28.02 -22.73 26.77
C ASN A 128 27.92 -21.60 25.70
N PRO A 129 28.79 -21.60 24.67
CA PRO A 129 28.80 -20.57 23.63
C PRO A 129 27.49 -20.51 22.83
N GLU A 130 26.75 -21.61 22.73
CA GLU A 130 25.45 -21.65 22.04
C GLU A 130 24.41 -20.81 22.78
N LEU A 131 24.38 -20.82 24.11
CA LEU A 131 23.48 -19.98 24.91
C LEU A 131 23.80 -18.49 24.73
N HIS A 132 25.08 -18.12 24.75
CA HIS A 132 25.50 -16.75 24.44
C HIS A 132 25.12 -16.31 23.03
N ASN A 133 25.21 -17.22 22.05
CA ASN A 133 24.80 -16.93 20.69
C ASN A 133 23.28 -16.75 20.58
N LEU A 134 22.47 -17.58 21.26
CA LEU A 134 21.02 -17.41 21.32
C LEU A 134 20.65 -16.04 21.89
N VAL A 135 21.26 -15.64 23.02
CA VAL A 135 21.01 -14.32 23.62
C VAL A 135 21.42 -13.17 22.70
N ARG A 136 22.53 -13.31 21.97
CA ARG A 136 22.95 -12.33 20.95
C ARG A 136 21.94 -12.21 19.80
N ILE A 137 21.35 -13.32 19.35
CA ILE A 137 20.32 -13.31 18.31
C ILE A 137 19.09 -12.54 18.78
N LEU A 138 18.69 -12.66 20.05
CA LEU A 138 17.55 -11.90 20.60
C LEU A 138 17.76 -10.38 20.46
N THR A 139 18.98 -9.90 20.68
CA THR A 139 19.32 -8.48 20.50
C THR A 139 19.42 -8.08 19.03
N ASP A 140 20.03 -8.91 18.18
CA ASP A 140 20.24 -8.61 16.76
C ASP A 140 18.92 -8.51 15.99
N VAL A 141 17.94 -9.33 16.38
CA VAL A 141 16.61 -9.43 15.73
C VAL A 141 15.63 -8.35 16.21
N LYS A 142 16.01 -7.55 17.23
CA LYS A 142 15.21 -6.44 17.78
C LYS A 142 13.76 -6.85 18.10
N VAL A 143 13.62 -7.95 18.84
CA VAL A 143 12.34 -8.49 19.26
C VAL A 143 12.09 -8.16 20.73
N ASN A 144 10.85 -7.85 21.09
CA ASN A 144 10.49 -7.56 22.49
C ASN A 144 9.85 -8.78 23.17
N VAL A 145 9.24 -9.69 22.41
CA VAL A 145 8.48 -10.84 22.94
C VAL A 145 9.16 -12.16 22.55
N THR A 146 9.53 -12.94 23.56
CA THR A 146 10.13 -14.28 23.39
C THR A 146 9.29 -15.33 24.09
N VAL A 147 8.80 -16.31 23.33
CA VAL A 147 8.15 -17.51 23.87
C VAL A 147 9.22 -18.54 24.18
N VAL A 148 9.23 -19.06 25.41
CA VAL A 148 10.21 -20.06 25.87
C VAL A 148 9.46 -21.31 26.33
N PHE A 149 9.30 -22.25 25.40
CA PHE A 149 8.68 -23.55 25.61
C PHE A 149 9.75 -24.58 26.01
N SER A 150 10.18 -24.54 27.26
CA SER A 150 11.37 -25.27 27.73
C SER A 150 11.09 -25.98 29.05
N ASN A 151 11.81 -27.06 29.30
CA ASN A 151 11.86 -27.61 30.65
C ASN A 151 12.73 -26.75 31.59
N ARG A 152 12.51 -26.87 32.90
CA ARG A 152 13.23 -26.11 33.94
C ARG A 152 14.76 -26.32 33.90
N GLY A 153 15.19 -27.54 33.58
CA GLY A 153 16.61 -27.90 33.55
C GLY A 153 17.39 -27.18 32.45
N SER A 154 16.84 -27.06 31.23
CA SER A 154 17.50 -26.34 30.13
C SER A 154 17.37 -24.83 30.25
N VAL A 155 16.28 -24.32 30.83
CA VAL A 155 16.01 -22.88 30.88
C VAL A 155 16.82 -22.16 31.96
N LEU A 156 17.24 -22.87 33.01
CA LEU A 156 18.06 -22.32 34.10
C LEU A 156 19.37 -21.68 33.58
N PRO A 157 20.30 -22.43 32.93
CA PRO A 157 21.54 -21.84 32.43
C PRO A 157 21.28 -20.79 31.35
N PHE A 158 20.18 -20.89 30.59
CA PHE A 158 19.81 -19.86 29.63
C PHE A 158 19.53 -18.52 30.31
N PHE A 159 18.72 -18.49 31.37
CA PHE A 159 18.42 -17.25 32.09
C PHE A 159 19.62 -16.70 32.88
N GLU A 160 20.53 -17.56 33.35
CA GLU A 160 21.82 -17.10 33.87
C GLU A 160 22.59 -16.29 32.82
N VAL A 161 22.64 -16.76 31.57
CA VAL A 161 23.28 -16.02 30.47
C VAL A 161 22.52 -14.74 30.12
N VAL A 162 21.19 -14.75 30.11
CA VAL A 162 20.35 -13.55 29.87
C VAL A 162 20.69 -12.44 30.87
N VAL A 163 20.81 -12.80 32.16
CA VAL A 163 21.20 -11.85 33.21
C VAL A 163 22.65 -11.40 33.05
N GLN A 164 23.60 -12.31 32.81
CA GLN A 164 25.01 -11.97 32.61
C GLN A 164 25.23 -10.99 31.43
N ARG A 165 24.37 -11.06 30.41
CA ARG A 165 24.38 -10.17 29.24
C ARG A 165 23.57 -8.88 29.43
N ASN A 166 22.98 -8.67 30.61
CA ASN A 166 22.16 -7.50 30.94
C ASN A 166 21.00 -7.28 29.95
N ILE A 167 20.34 -8.36 29.52
CA ILE A 167 19.13 -8.25 28.71
C ILE A 167 17.99 -7.82 29.63
N THR A 168 17.33 -6.72 29.28
CA THR A 168 16.24 -6.11 30.09
C THR A 168 15.09 -5.69 29.17
N GLY A 169 13.93 -5.36 29.76
CA GLY A 169 12.78 -4.80 29.02
C GLY A 169 12.04 -5.77 28.10
N MET A 170 12.38 -7.06 28.13
CA MET A 170 11.74 -8.09 27.31
C MET A 170 10.43 -8.58 27.94
N VAL A 171 9.57 -9.19 27.12
CA VAL A 171 8.44 -9.99 27.56
C VAL A 171 8.75 -11.46 27.30
N TRP A 172 8.73 -12.25 28.36
CA TRP A 172 8.95 -13.69 28.32
C TRP A 172 7.62 -14.42 28.51
N VAL A 173 7.26 -15.27 27.54
CA VAL A 173 6.10 -16.15 27.66
C VAL A 173 6.61 -17.53 28.06
N ALA A 174 6.37 -17.89 29.32
CA ALA A 174 6.85 -19.09 29.97
C ALA A 174 5.91 -20.28 29.81
N SER A 175 6.48 -21.45 29.55
CA SER A 175 5.77 -22.70 29.70
C SER A 175 5.51 -23.02 31.18
N GLU A 176 4.55 -23.91 31.42
CA GLU A 176 4.14 -24.41 32.73
C GLU A 176 5.29 -25.03 33.52
N ASP A 177 6.27 -25.64 32.85
CA ASP A 177 7.34 -26.35 33.53
C ASP A 177 8.30 -25.43 34.30
N TRP A 178 8.37 -24.13 33.95
CA TRP A 178 9.30 -23.20 34.57
C TRP A 178 8.68 -21.90 35.08
N SER A 179 7.44 -21.59 34.69
CA SER A 179 6.76 -20.34 35.05
C SER A 179 6.66 -20.08 36.57
N LEU A 180 6.59 -21.14 37.39
CA LEU A 180 6.48 -21.06 38.85
C LEU A 180 7.65 -21.73 39.58
N ALA A 181 8.65 -22.23 38.84
CA ALA A 181 9.75 -23.02 39.40
C ALA A 181 10.71 -22.15 40.23
N GLN A 182 10.94 -22.54 41.49
CA GLN A 182 11.84 -21.81 42.40
C GLN A 182 13.26 -21.65 41.88
N THR A 183 13.76 -22.67 41.19
CA THR A 183 15.12 -22.65 40.62
C THR A 183 15.31 -21.51 39.63
N ILE A 184 14.24 -21.00 38.99
CA ILE A 184 14.34 -19.97 37.96
C ILE A 184 14.15 -18.57 38.53
N TRP A 185 13.11 -18.33 39.33
CA TRP A 185 12.89 -17.00 39.90
C TRP A 185 13.90 -16.64 41.01
N GLN A 186 14.71 -17.59 41.49
CA GLN A 186 15.84 -17.33 42.39
C GLN A 186 17.17 -17.04 41.68
N VAL A 187 17.22 -17.09 40.35
CA VAL A 187 18.44 -16.74 39.61
C VAL A 187 18.86 -15.31 39.98
N PRO A 188 20.09 -15.08 40.44
CA PRO A 188 20.52 -13.75 40.87
C PRO A 188 20.40 -12.73 39.74
N GLY A 189 19.63 -11.66 39.95
CA GLY A 189 19.41 -10.61 38.96
C GLY A 189 18.27 -10.85 37.97
N ILE A 190 17.54 -11.97 38.08
CA ILE A 190 16.43 -12.31 37.18
C ILE A 190 15.30 -11.27 37.14
N GLN A 191 15.14 -10.45 38.18
CA GLN A 191 14.15 -9.38 38.22
C GLN A 191 14.36 -8.28 37.17
N THR A 192 15.53 -8.21 36.53
CA THR A 192 15.86 -7.18 35.53
C THR A 192 15.44 -7.58 34.11
N ILE A 193 15.11 -8.84 33.85
CA ILE A 193 14.91 -9.37 32.49
C ILE A 193 13.64 -8.85 31.81
N GLY A 194 12.77 -8.14 32.55
CA GLY A 194 11.51 -7.58 32.07
C GLY A 194 10.28 -8.31 32.63
N SER A 195 9.24 -8.43 31.80
CA SER A 195 7.95 -8.99 32.21
C SER A 195 7.84 -10.47 31.87
N VAL A 196 7.34 -11.29 32.79
CA VAL A 196 7.16 -12.74 32.58
C VAL A 196 5.69 -13.11 32.70
N PHE A 197 5.13 -13.67 31.62
CA PHE A 197 3.80 -14.28 31.55
C PHE A 197 3.96 -15.79 31.60
N GLY A 198 3.38 -16.45 32.59
CA GLY A 198 3.46 -17.88 32.75
C GLY A 198 2.16 -18.60 32.47
N MET A 199 2.26 -19.75 31.81
CA MET A 199 1.21 -20.76 31.87
C MET A 199 1.32 -21.45 33.23
N ALA A 200 0.22 -21.60 33.96
CA ALA A 200 0.20 -22.31 35.24
C ALA A 200 -0.99 -23.26 35.28
N ILE A 201 -0.82 -24.38 35.95
CA ILE A 201 -1.93 -25.28 36.24
C ILE A 201 -2.79 -24.63 37.33
N GLU A 202 -4.09 -24.94 37.35
CA GLU A 202 -5.01 -24.48 38.38
C GLU A 202 -4.40 -24.66 39.78
N LYS A 203 -4.31 -23.57 40.55
CA LYS A 203 -3.72 -23.60 41.89
C LYS A 203 -4.51 -24.54 42.82
N PRO A 204 -3.83 -25.42 43.58
CA PRO A 204 -4.53 -26.27 44.55
C PRO A 204 -5.22 -25.45 45.64
N GLU A 205 -6.36 -25.95 46.14
CA GLU A 205 -7.07 -25.34 47.27
C GLU A 205 -6.18 -25.34 48.52
N SER A 206 -6.18 -24.25 49.30
CA SER A 206 -5.33 -24.11 50.49
C SER A 206 -5.52 -25.25 51.50
N THR A 207 -6.74 -25.77 51.61
CA THR A 207 -7.08 -26.90 52.48
C THR A 207 -6.33 -28.18 52.14
N MET A 208 -5.96 -28.39 50.87
CA MET A 208 -5.15 -29.54 50.46
C MET A 208 -3.72 -29.37 50.96
N LEU A 209 -3.15 -28.19 50.75
CA LEU A 209 -1.79 -27.87 51.19
C LEU A 209 -1.67 -27.92 52.71
N GLU A 210 -2.62 -27.31 53.44
CA GLU A 210 -2.73 -27.38 54.90
C GLU A 210 -2.81 -28.83 55.39
N ARG A 211 -3.55 -29.70 54.68
CA ARG A 211 -3.65 -31.12 55.03
C ARG A 211 -2.36 -31.89 54.75
N PHE A 212 -1.67 -31.57 53.66
CA PHE A 212 -0.37 -32.16 53.33
C PHE A 212 0.69 -31.74 54.34
N GLU A 213 0.72 -30.45 54.70
CA GLU A 213 1.58 -29.91 55.76
C GLU A 213 1.24 -30.54 57.11
N ALA A 214 -0.04 -30.64 57.48
CA ALA A 214 -0.44 -31.32 58.71
C ALA A 214 -0.06 -32.80 58.72
N TRP A 215 -0.21 -33.51 57.60
CA TRP A 215 0.25 -34.88 57.45
C TRP A 215 1.77 -34.99 57.63
N LYS A 216 2.54 -34.10 56.99
CA LYS A 216 4.00 -34.03 57.14
C LYS A 216 4.41 -33.78 58.58
N MET A 217 3.79 -32.81 59.26
CA MET A 217 4.04 -32.53 60.68
C MET A 217 3.69 -33.73 61.58
N SER A 218 2.63 -34.47 61.23
CA SER A 218 2.24 -35.69 61.96
C SER A 218 3.21 -36.85 61.72
N GLU A 219 3.73 -37.02 60.50
CA GLU A 219 4.77 -38.00 60.18
C GLU A 219 6.12 -37.62 60.79
N GLU A 220 6.50 -36.34 60.80
CA GLU A 220 7.68 -35.86 61.54
C GLU A 220 7.56 -36.16 63.04
N SER A 221 6.35 -36.08 63.60
CA SER A 221 6.10 -36.48 64.99
C SER A 221 6.09 -38.01 65.20
N ALA A 222 5.70 -38.79 64.19
CA ALA A 222 5.69 -40.26 64.20
C ALA A 222 7.02 -40.89 63.76
N GLY A 223 7.92 -40.13 63.13
CA GLY A 223 9.26 -40.56 62.71
C GLY A 223 10.17 -40.93 63.89
N ALA A 224 9.81 -40.53 65.11
CA ALA A 224 10.42 -41.03 66.34
C ALA A 224 10.14 -42.54 66.56
N ASP A 225 9.01 -43.07 66.09
CA ASP A 225 8.63 -44.48 66.23
C ASP A 225 9.10 -45.35 65.05
N CYS A 226 9.22 -44.81 63.82
CA CYS A 226 9.72 -45.58 62.66
C CYS A 226 11.21 -45.99 62.78
N ALA A 227 11.99 -45.31 63.63
CA ALA A 227 13.36 -45.72 63.96
C ALA A 227 13.41 -46.99 64.85
N SER A 228 12.35 -47.27 65.62
CA SER A 228 12.31 -48.41 66.56
C SER A 228 11.94 -49.74 65.89
N SER A 229 11.25 -49.68 64.75
CA SER A 229 10.83 -50.86 63.98
C SER A 229 11.87 -51.37 62.98
N ALA A 230 12.94 -50.61 62.71
CA ALA A 230 14.01 -51.04 61.80
C ALA A 230 14.99 -52.05 62.44
N GLU A 231 14.99 -52.20 63.77
CA GLU A 231 15.89 -53.14 64.47
C GLU A 231 15.22 -54.44 64.92
N ALA A 232 13.89 -54.58 64.82
CA ALA A 232 13.15 -55.77 65.22
C ALA A 232 12.49 -56.49 64.03
N GLY A 233 13.30 -57.06 63.14
CA GLY A 233 12.78 -57.74 61.95
C GLY A 233 13.79 -58.58 61.18
N ARG A 234 14.65 -59.32 61.88
CA ARG A 234 15.36 -60.46 61.28
C ARG A 234 14.75 -61.75 61.83
N GLU A 235 14.37 -62.63 60.91
CA GLU A 235 13.87 -64.00 61.07
C GLU A 235 12.36 -64.18 61.29
N SER A 236 11.62 -64.35 60.19
CA SER A 236 10.63 -65.44 60.05
C SER A 236 10.12 -65.53 58.61
N VAL A 237 10.23 -66.72 58.02
CA VAL A 237 9.64 -67.10 56.74
C VAL A 237 8.16 -67.45 56.98
N GLY A 238 7.23 -66.69 56.41
CA GLY A 238 5.81 -67.04 56.36
C GLY A 238 4.88 -65.85 56.20
N ASN A 239 4.07 -65.85 55.12
CA ASN A 239 3.03 -64.87 54.77
C ASN A 239 3.48 -63.39 54.74
N ALA A 240 4.05 -62.98 53.61
CA ALA A 240 4.20 -61.57 53.27
C ALA A 240 2.82 -60.97 52.92
N GLN A 241 2.06 -60.59 53.94
CA GLN A 241 1.12 -59.50 53.81
C GLN A 241 1.98 -58.27 53.54
N LEU A 242 1.99 -57.79 52.29
CA LEU A 242 2.62 -56.52 51.94
C LEU A 242 1.87 -55.42 52.69
N ASP A 243 2.31 -55.07 53.90
CA ASP A 243 1.92 -53.83 54.54
C ASP A 243 2.45 -52.71 53.65
N CYS A 244 1.53 -52.04 52.95
CA CYS A 244 1.80 -50.82 52.19
C CYS A 244 2.06 -49.65 53.15
N THR A 245 3.17 -49.71 53.86
CA THR A 245 3.73 -48.62 54.66
C THR A 245 5.22 -48.53 54.33
N GLN A 246 5.55 -48.00 53.16
CA GLN A 246 6.92 -47.56 52.89
C GLN A 246 7.16 -46.32 53.76
N CYS A 247 7.77 -46.50 54.93
CA CYS A 247 8.17 -45.39 55.78
C CYS A 247 9.26 -44.59 55.04
N CYS A 248 8.96 -43.33 54.69
CA CYS A 248 9.88 -42.48 53.94
C CYS A 248 10.90 -41.84 54.89
N THR A 249 11.95 -42.59 55.25
CA THR A 249 12.99 -42.11 56.16
C THR A 249 13.73 -40.86 55.68
N GLY A 250 13.72 -40.58 54.37
CA GLY A 250 14.26 -39.36 53.75
C GLY A 250 13.30 -38.18 53.65
N CYS A 251 12.00 -38.36 53.93
CA CYS A 251 11.01 -37.29 53.82
C CYS A 251 11.19 -36.22 54.91
N HIS A 252 11.81 -36.59 56.04
CA HIS A 252 12.19 -35.66 57.12
C HIS A 252 13.27 -34.64 56.71
N ALA A 253 14.05 -34.91 55.65
CA ALA A 253 15.10 -34.00 55.18
C ALA A 253 14.55 -32.86 54.29
N LEU A 254 13.29 -32.95 53.85
CA LEU A 254 12.58 -31.88 53.13
C LEU A 254 12.12 -30.81 54.12
N ALA A 255 13.04 -30.14 54.83
CA ALA A 255 12.70 -29.13 55.84
C ALA A 255 12.04 -27.85 55.28
N THR A 256 11.92 -27.72 53.96
CA THR A 256 11.31 -26.58 53.27
C THR A 256 9.83 -26.82 52.95
N VAL A 257 9.02 -25.77 53.09
CA VAL A 257 7.65 -25.72 52.56
C VAL A 257 7.71 -25.99 51.05
N PRO A 258 6.86 -26.85 50.48
CA PRO A 258 6.82 -27.09 49.03
C PRO A 258 6.65 -25.77 48.29
N ASP A 259 7.42 -25.56 47.22
CA ASP A 259 7.22 -24.38 46.39
C ASP A 259 5.89 -24.47 45.61
N MET A 260 5.50 -23.39 44.94
CA MET A 260 4.23 -23.37 44.22
C MET A 260 4.16 -24.39 43.07
N TYR A 261 5.29 -24.71 42.45
CA TYR A 261 5.38 -25.69 41.37
C TYR A 261 5.22 -27.13 41.92
N ASP A 262 5.96 -27.45 42.98
CA ASP A 262 5.90 -28.75 43.66
C ASP A 262 4.50 -29.03 44.24
N ALA A 263 3.82 -27.99 44.75
CA ALA A 263 2.44 -28.10 45.22
C ALA A 263 1.46 -28.44 44.09
N GLN A 264 1.65 -27.90 42.88
CA GLN A 264 0.84 -28.23 41.71
C GLN A 264 1.10 -29.66 41.22
N GLY A 265 2.37 -30.06 41.10
CA GLY A 265 2.75 -31.43 40.77
C GLY A 265 2.16 -32.45 41.75
N SER A 266 2.27 -32.15 43.05
CA SER A 266 1.70 -32.98 44.12
C SER A 266 0.17 -33.13 44.01
N PHE A 267 -0.55 -32.06 43.65
CA PHE A 267 -1.99 -32.13 43.43
C PHE A 267 -2.36 -33.00 42.21
N ASN A 268 -1.55 -32.97 41.14
CA ASN A 268 -1.74 -33.83 39.98
C ASN A 268 -1.48 -35.30 40.31
N VAL A 269 -0.46 -35.59 41.13
CA VAL A 269 -0.22 -36.94 41.69
C VAL A 269 -1.43 -37.39 42.51
N TYR A 270 -1.92 -36.53 43.42
CA TYR A 270 -3.08 -36.83 44.26
C TYR A 270 -4.33 -37.13 43.42
N SER A 271 -4.54 -36.33 42.36
CA SER A 271 -5.63 -36.53 41.40
C SER A 271 -5.50 -37.87 40.66
N ALA A 272 -4.29 -38.28 40.29
CA ALA A 272 -4.04 -39.55 39.62
C ALA A 272 -4.31 -40.74 40.54
N VAL A 273 -3.87 -40.69 41.80
CA VAL A 273 -4.17 -41.70 42.82
C VAL A 273 -5.68 -41.83 43.01
N TYR A 274 -6.38 -40.70 43.15
CA TYR A 274 -7.85 -40.72 43.31
C TYR A 274 -8.57 -41.24 42.08
N ALA A 275 -8.08 -40.96 40.87
CA ALA A 275 -8.65 -41.53 39.65
C ALA A 275 -8.56 -43.07 39.65
N VAL A 276 -7.44 -43.64 40.07
CA VAL A 276 -7.29 -45.10 40.24
C VAL A 276 -8.22 -45.61 41.34
N ALA A 277 -8.28 -44.94 42.49
CA ALA A 277 -9.12 -45.33 43.61
C ALA A 277 -10.62 -45.32 43.26
N HIS A 278 -11.10 -44.29 42.56
CA HIS A 278 -12.47 -44.22 42.04
C HIS A 278 -12.75 -45.31 41.01
N GLY A 279 -11.78 -45.59 40.12
CA GLY A 279 -11.88 -46.69 39.15
C GLY A 279 -12.02 -48.06 39.83
N LEU A 280 -11.21 -48.32 40.87
CA LEU A 280 -11.29 -49.54 41.68
C LEU A 280 -12.61 -49.62 42.47
N HIS A 281 -13.04 -48.51 43.06
CA HIS A 281 -14.28 -48.43 43.83
C HIS A 281 -15.49 -48.83 42.97
N ASP A 282 -15.56 -48.32 41.74
CA ASP A 282 -16.61 -48.68 40.79
C ASP A 282 -16.46 -50.11 40.26
N LEU A 283 -15.23 -50.54 39.91
CA LEU A 283 -14.97 -51.90 39.44
C LEU A 283 -15.38 -52.97 40.46
N LEU A 284 -15.11 -52.71 41.75
CA LEU A 284 -15.34 -53.66 42.83
C LEU A 284 -16.75 -53.56 43.45
N GLY A 285 -17.60 -52.64 42.96
CA GLY A 285 -18.99 -52.49 43.45
C GLY A 285 -19.10 -51.92 44.86
N CYS A 286 -18.10 -51.16 45.32
CA CYS A 286 -17.98 -50.68 46.69
C CYS A 286 -19.05 -49.66 47.11
N ALA A 287 -19.85 -49.13 46.18
CA ALA A 287 -20.88 -48.12 46.45
C ALA A 287 -21.94 -48.58 47.46
N SER A 288 -22.14 -49.90 47.59
CA SER A 288 -23.07 -50.51 48.55
C SER A 288 -22.52 -50.60 49.98
N GLY A 289 -21.28 -50.14 50.24
CA GLY A 289 -20.60 -50.25 51.52
C GLY A 289 -19.78 -51.54 51.68
N ALA A 290 -19.85 -52.47 50.74
CA ALA A 290 -19.02 -53.66 50.67
C ALA A 290 -18.35 -53.79 49.30
N CYS A 291 -17.05 -54.08 49.28
CA CYS A 291 -16.29 -54.30 48.06
C CYS A 291 -16.15 -55.80 47.75
N SER A 292 -16.28 -56.16 46.47
CA SER A 292 -15.93 -57.52 46.02
C SER A 292 -14.43 -57.78 46.18
N LYS A 293 -14.05 -59.03 46.50
CA LYS A 293 -12.64 -59.47 46.65
C LYS A 293 -12.12 -60.23 45.43
N GLY A 294 -12.58 -59.85 44.24
CA GLY A 294 -12.20 -60.49 42.98
C GLY A 294 -10.83 -60.02 42.46
N THR A 295 -10.22 -60.82 41.58
CA THR A 295 -9.03 -60.41 40.83
C THR A 295 -9.35 -59.21 39.95
N VAL A 296 -8.49 -58.18 39.99
CA VAL A 296 -8.59 -56.99 39.16
C VAL A 296 -7.65 -57.10 37.98
N TYR A 297 -8.19 -57.13 36.76
CA TYR A 297 -7.38 -57.09 35.55
C TYR A 297 -7.12 -55.63 35.11
N PRO A 298 -5.91 -55.28 34.66
CA PRO A 298 -5.56 -53.89 34.32
C PRO A 298 -6.47 -53.27 33.25
N TRP A 299 -6.87 -54.04 32.23
CA TRP A 299 -7.74 -53.56 31.17
C TRP A 299 -9.17 -53.23 31.66
N GLN A 300 -9.67 -53.95 32.66
CA GLN A 300 -10.97 -53.66 33.30
C GLN A 300 -10.88 -52.36 34.10
N LEU A 301 -9.80 -52.21 34.87
CA LEU A 301 -9.54 -51.01 35.63
C LEU A 301 -9.37 -49.79 34.71
N LEU A 302 -8.63 -49.92 33.61
CA LEU A 302 -8.48 -48.88 32.59
C LEU A 302 -9.84 -48.40 32.04
N GLN A 303 -10.77 -49.32 31.76
CA GLN A 303 -12.11 -48.97 31.30
C GLN A 303 -12.87 -48.13 32.35
N LYS A 304 -12.72 -48.48 33.63
CA LYS A 304 -13.34 -47.75 34.75
C LYS A 304 -12.69 -46.39 35.00
N ILE A 305 -11.37 -46.30 34.96
CA ILE A 305 -10.63 -45.04 35.11
C ILE A 305 -11.05 -44.02 34.05
N ARG A 306 -11.24 -44.44 32.79
CA ARG A 306 -11.70 -43.54 31.71
C ARG A 306 -13.08 -42.92 31.94
N GLN A 307 -13.88 -43.49 32.84
CA GLN A 307 -15.25 -43.06 33.14
C GLN A 307 -15.37 -42.26 34.43
N VAL A 308 -14.26 -42.04 35.16
CA VAL A 308 -14.30 -41.33 36.43
C VAL A 308 -14.69 -39.87 36.23
N ASN A 309 -15.54 -39.38 37.14
CA ASN A 309 -15.97 -38.00 37.18
C ASN A 309 -16.26 -37.65 38.63
N PHE A 310 -15.30 -36.99 39.28
CA PHE A 310 -15.39 -36.64 40.69
C PHE A 310 -14.85 -35.24 40.94
N THR A 311 -15.17 -34.70 42.11
CA THR A 311 -14.67 -33.40 42.56
C THR A 311 -13.69 -33.60 43.69
N LEU A 312 -12.51 -33.02 43.55
CA LEU A 312 -11.41 -33.07 44.51
C LEU A 312 -11.03 -31.63 44.86
N TYR A 313 -11.29 -31.21 46.10
CA TYR A 313 -11.01 -29.83 46.58
C TYR A 313 -11.51 -28.74 45.60
N LYS A 314 -12.81 -28.82 45.27
CA LYS A 314 -13.54 -27.97 44.29
C LYS A 314 -13.07 -28.06 42.83
N SER A 315 -12.04 -28.85 42.55
CA SER A 315 -11.57 -29.10 41.20
C SER A 315 -12.20 -30.37 40.62
N ARG A 316 -12.71 -30.31 39.38
CA ARG A 316 -13.33 -31.46 38.72
C ARG A 316 -12.27 -32.29 38.01
N ILE A 317 -12.24 -33.59 38.29
CA ILE A 317 -11.32 -34.55 37.67
C ILE A 317 -12.13 -35.48 36.76
N SER A 318 -11.81 -35.43 35.46
CA SER A 318 -12.39 -36.28 34.42
C SER A 318 -11.48 -36.29 33.20
N PHE A 319 -11.48 -37.41 32.47
CA PHE A 319 -10.69 -37.57 31.25
C PHE A 319 -11.55 -37.51 30.00
N ASP A 320 -10.99 -37.02 28.90
CA ASP A 320 -11.61 -37.07 27.59
C ASP A 320 -11.34 -38.42 26.88
N ALA A 321 -11.81 -38.54 25.63
CA ALA A 321 -11.60 -39.74 24.81
C ALA A 321 -10.10 -40.05 24.55
N ASN A 322 -9.24 -39.04 24.65
CA ASN A 322 -7.79 -39.14 24.51
C ASN A 322 -7.09 -39.30 25.87
N GLY A 323 -7.82 -39.61 26.96
CA GLY A 323 -7.23 -39.81 28.28
C GLY A 323 -6.59 -38.55 28.86
N ASP A 324 -6.95 -37.38 28.32
CA ASP A 324 -6.44 -36.08 28.76
C ASP A 324 -7.40 -35.49 29.78
N ILE A 325 -6.86 -34.85 30.82
CA ILE A 325 -7.70 -34.15 31.79
C ILE A 325 -8.40 -32.95 31.15
N HIS A 326 -9.68 -32.79 31.45
CA HIS A 326 -10.48 -31.67 30.95
C HIS A 326 -10.22 -30.38 31.75
N LYS A 327 -9.01 -29.81 31.58
CA LYS A 327 -8.59 -28.55 32.23
C LYS A 327 -7.85 -27.63 31.27
N GLY A 328 -7.95 -26.34 31.55
CA GLY A 328 -7.17 -25.29 30.88
C GLY A 328 -6.00 -24.82 31.75
N TYR A 329 -5.60 -23.56 31.56
CA TYR A 329 -4.46 -22.95 32.26
C TYR A 329 -4.85 -21.63 32.90
N ASP A 330 -4.26 -21.35 34.06
CA ASP A 330 -4.18 -20.00 34.59
C ASP A 330 -3.03 -19.26 33.90
N ILE A 331 -3.24 -17.98 33.62
CA ILE A 331 -2.18 -17.09 33.12
C ILE A 331 -1.67 -16.29 34.31
N VAL A 332 -0.43 -16.52 34.68
CA VAL A 332 0.23 -15.85 35.80
C VAL A 332 1.18 -14.78 35.31
N MET A 333 1.40 -13.76 36.13
CA MET A 333 2.43 -12.75 35.89
C MET A 333 3.37 -12.66 37.09
N TRP A 334 4.67 -12.59 36.81
CA TRP A 334 5.66 -12.34 37.86
C TRP A 334 5.56 -10.92 38.37
N LYS A 335 5.66 -10.78 39.70
CA LYS A 335 5.68 -9.51 40.40
C LYS A 335 6.86 -9.47 41.36
N TRP A 336 7.54 -8.33 41.38
CA TRP A 336 8.68 -8.10 42.23
C TRP A 336 8.35 -7.08 43.30
N ARG A 337 8.61 -7.41 44.57
CA ARG A 337 8.58 -6.49 45.71
C ARG A 337 9.97 -6.39 46.29
N GLY A 338 10.81 -5.53 45.70
CA GLY A 338 12.24 -5.52 45.96
C GLY A 338 12.88 -6.84 45.48
N PRO A 339 13.63 -7.57 46.33
CA PRO A 339 14.21 -8.86 45.96
C PRO A 339 13.18 -10.02 46.01
N ASN A 340 11.98 -9.79 46.55
CA ASN A 340 11.01 -10.86 46.77
C ASN A 340 10.13 -11.06 45.53
N TRP A 341 10.12 -12.29 45.04
CA TRP A 341 9.23 -12.75 43.98
C TRP A 341 7.81 -13.03 44.49
N ALA A 342 6.82 -12.76 43.66
CA ALA A 342 5.43 -13.18 43.81
C ALA A 342 4.83 -13.47 42.43
N SER A 343 3.74 -14.23 42.39
CA SER A 343 2.95 -14.45 41.18
C SER A 343 1.47 -14.18 41.42
N ASP A 344 0.83 -13.53 40.46
CA ASP A 344 -0.61 -13.28 40.47
C ASP A 344 -1.26 -13.89 39.24
N VAL A 345 -2.42 -14.51 39.40
CA VAL A 345 -3.26 -14.95 38.28
C VAL A 345 -3.91 -13.72 37.66
N ILE A 346 -3.48 -13.38 36.44
CA ILE A 346 -3.96 -12.25 35.66
C ILE A 346 -5.03 -12.65 34.64
N GLY A 347 -5.20 -13.95 34.40
CA GLY A 347 -6.15 -14.43 33.41
C GLY A 347 -6.34 -15.94 33.46
N THR A 348 -7.26 -16.44 32.65
CA THR A 348 -7.55 -17.88 32.53
C THR A 348 -7.79 -18.24 31.07
N PHE A 349 -7.29 -19.41 30.68
CA PHE A 349 -7.60 -20.09 29.44
C PHE A 349 -8.51 -21.27 29.74
N ARG A 350 -9.71 -21.29 29.15
CA ARG A 350 -10.68 -22.38 29.30
C ARG A 350 -10.77 -23.17 28.00
N VAL A 351 -11.01 -24.48 28.14
CA VAL A 351 -11.18 -25.42 27.02
C VAL A 351 -12.68 -25.71 26.84
N ASN A 352 -13.14 -25.88 25.59
CA ASN A 352 -14.52 -26.19 25.20
C ASN A 352 -15.59 -25.15 25.66
N PRO A 353 -15.65 -23.95 25.04
CA PRO A 353 -14.85 -23.49 23.91
C PRO A 353 -13.52 -22.86 24.35
N ASP A 354 -12.51 -22.96 23.47
CA ASP A 354 -11.20 -22.36 23.69
C ASP A 354 -11.33 -20.84 23.81
N ARG A 355 -11.14 -20.31 25.03
CA ARG A 355 -11.29 -18.88 25.32
C ARG A 355 -10.24 -18.42 26.31
N LEU A 356 -9.49 -17.39 25.92
CA LEU A 356 -8.60 -16.65 26.79
C LEU A 356 -9.32 -15.43 27.38
N SER A 357 -9.17 -15.23 28.68
CA SER A 357 -9.64 -14.03 29.39
C SER A 357 -8.49 -13.45 30.21
N ILE A 358 -8.08 -12.22 29.90
CA ILE A 358 -7.07 -11.47 30.66
C ILE A 358 -7.75 -10.32 31.38
N ASP A 359 -7.40 -10.10 32.64
CA ASP A 359 -7.79 -8.95 33.44
C ASP A 359 -6.71 -7.85 33.27
N PRO A 360 -6.98 -6.80 32.46
CA PRO A 360 -5.99 -5.77 32.17
C PRO A 360 -5.56 -4.99 33.42
N GLY A 361 -6.42 -4.91 34.45
CA GLY A 361 -6.10 -4.20 35.70
C GLY A 361 -5.06 -4.89 36.57
N LYS A 362 -4.75 -6.17 36.30
CA LYS A 362 -3.74 -6.93 37.04
C LYS A 362 -2.40 -7.06 36.32
N VAL A 363 -2.34 -6.66 35.05
CA VAL A 363 -1.13 -6.72 34.22
C VAL A 363 -0.19 -5.58 34.61
N LEU A 364 1.06 -5.91 34.92
CA LEU A 364 2.10 -4.97 35.33
C LEU A 364 3.27 -4.99 34.35
N TRP A 365 3.38 -3.99 33.50
CA TRP A 365 4.49 -3.90 32.56
C TRP A 365 5.75 -3.34 33.22
N HIS A 366 6.87 -4.03 33.03
CA HIS A 366 8.20 -3.60 33.47
C HIS A 366 8.93 -2.79 32.36
N THR A 367 8.17 -2.06 31.55
CA THR A 367 8.68 -1.09 30.55
C THR A 367 8.76 0.30 31.17
N GLU A 368 9.50 1.22 30.54
CA GLU A 368 9.66 2.60 31.05
C GLU A 368 8.34 3.38 31.12
N ASP A 369 7.42 3.11 30.20
CA ASP A 369 6.10 3.74 30.06
C ASP A 369 4.97 2.99 30.79
N GLY A 370 5.26 1.81 31.34
CA GLY A 370 4.28 0.95 32.01
C GLY A 370 3.17 0.43 31.08
N GLN A 371 3.39 0.42 29.76
CA GLN A 371 2.45 -0.10 28.75
C GLN A 371 2.94 -1.40 28.12
N ALA A 372 2.04 -2.09 27.43
CA ALA A 372 2.40 -3.29 26.67
C ALA A 372 3.41 -2.92 25.57
N PRO A 373 4.61 -3.54 25.52
CA PRO A 373 5.57 -3.23 24.49
C PRO A 373 5.05 -3.70 23.13
N SER A 374 5.20 -2.85 22.11
CA SER A 374 4.97 -3.25 20.73
C SER A 374 6.03 -4.28 20.32
N SER A 375 5.61 -5.34 19.64
CA SER A 375 6.52 -6.34 19.07
C SER A 375 6.08 -6.60 17.63
N VAL A 376 6.49 -5.69 16.75
CA VAL A 376 6.22 -5.68 15.31
C VAL A 376 7.54 -5.54 14.55
N CYS A 377 7.63 -6.11 13.34
CA CYS A 377 8.84 -5.98 12.52
C CYS A 377 8.89 -4.63 11.81
N SER A 378 7.73 -4.22 11.28
CA SER A 378 7.52 -2.96 10.58
C SER A 378 6.29 -2.28 11.14
N GLU A 379 6.39 -0.98 11.36
CA GLU A 379 5.26 -0.14 11.76
C GLU A 379 4.19 -0.09 10.66
N ALA A 380 2.97 0.31 11.04
CA ALA A 380 1.91 0.55 10.07
C ALA A 380 2.31 1.69 9.13
N CYS A 381 2.03 1.53 7.83
CA CYS A 381 2.30 2.57 6.85
C CYS A 381 1.32 3.73 6.98
N GLU A 382 1.78 4.93 6.63
CA GLU A 382 0.94 6.10 6.59
C GLU A 382 -0.08 5.98 5.44
N PRO A 383 -1.23 6.68 5.53
CA PRO A 383 -2.19 6.70 4.45
C PRO A 383 -1.56 7.16 3.11
N GLY A 384 -1.88 6.46 2.02
CA GLY A 384 -1.30 6.73 0.69
C GLY A 384 0.04 6.04 0.41
N GLU A 385 0.59 5.30 1.37
CA GLU A 385 1.76 4.46 1.19
C GLU A 385 1.39 2.98 1.03
N MET A 386 2.05 2.30 0.08
CA MET A 386 1.96 0.85 -0.06
C MET A 386 3.07 0.14 0.72
N ARG A 387 2.83 -1.11 1.07
CA ARG A 387 3.80 -2.01 1.70
C ARG A 387 4.68 -2.62 0.62
N LEU A 388 5.99 -2.44 0.74
CA LEU A 388 6.98 -3.11 -0.08
C LEU A 388 7.65 -4.21 0.73
N GLN A 389 7.42 -5.46 0.33
CA GLN A 389 7.97 -6.63 0.99
C GLN A 389 9.50 -6.65 0.86
N GLN A 390 10.23 -6.47 1.97
CA GLN A 390 11.71 -6.46 1.97
C GLN A 390 12.33 -7.84 2.25
N SER A 391 11.65 -8.65 3.06
CA SER A 391 12.18 -9.94 3.52
C SER A 391 11.26 -11.10 3.13
N ARG A 392 11.62 -12.32 3.53
CA ARG A 392 10.74 -13.49 3.39
C ARG A 392 9.53 -13.44 4.34
N HIS A 393 9.60 -12.66 5.42
CA HIS A 393 8.54 -12.59 6.44
C HIS A 393 7.51 -11.52 6.08
N LYS A 394 6.25 -11.91 5.86
CA LYS A 394 5.13 -11.03 5.52
C LYS A 394 4.90 -9.83 6.46
N CYS A 395 5.39 -9.93 7.71
CA CYS A 395 5.27 -8.86 8.71
C CYS A 395 6.35 -7.77 8.55
N CYS A 396 7.39 -8.02 7.74
CA CYS A 396 8.51 -7.10 7.52
C CYS A 396 8.43 -6.50 6.12
N PHE A 397 8.04 -5.24 6.06
CA PHE A 397 7.90 -4.44 4.85
C PHE A 397 8.43 -3.02 5.07
N SER A 398 8.75 -2.31 4.00
CA SER A 398 8.95 -0.86 4.04
C SER A 398 7.76 -0.16 3.45
N CYS A 399 7.41 0.98 4.01
CA CYS A 399 6.36 1.83 3.47
C CYS A 399 6.94 2.72 2.38
N VAL A 400 6.26 2.75 1.23
CA VAL A 400 6.65 3.59 0.09
C VAL A 400 5.42 4.30 -0.45
N ALA A 401 5.52 5.61 -0.66
CA ALA A 401 4.45 6.40 -1.25
C ALA A 401 4.05 5.84 -2.62
N CYS A 402 2.75 5.72 -2.87
CA CYS A 402 2.25 5.36 -4.19
C CYS A 402 2.76 6.36 -5.24
N PRO A 403 3.17 5.91 -6.44
CA PRO A 403 3.69 6.79 -7.48
C PRO A 403 2.62 7.76 -8.01
N PRO A 404 3.02 8.90 -8.61
CA PRO A 404 2.08 9.84 -9.22
C PRO A 404 1.13 9.17 -10.22
N GLY A 405 -0.14 9.60 -10.22
CA GLY A 405 -1.21 9.01 -11.03
C GLY A 405 -1.82 7.73 -10.45
N THR A 406 -1.38 7.30 -9.27
CA THR A 406 -1.90 6.12 -8.55
C THR A 406 -2.22 6.44 -7.10
N PHE A 407 -2.98 5.57 -6.45
CA PHE A 407 -3.35 5.65 -5.03
C PHE A 407 -3.42 4.25 -4.41
N LEU A 408 -3.38 4.16 -3.08
CA LEU A 408 -3.33 2.86 -2.38
C LEU A 408 -4.59 2.03 -2.66
N ASN A 409 -4.39 0.75 -3.01
CA ASN A 409 -5.48 -0.20 -3.13
C ASN A 409 -5.91 -0.68 -1.73
N THR A 410 -7.11 -0.30 -1.28
CA THR A 410 -7.62 -0.72 0.03
C THR A 410 -7.81 -2.23 0.18
N SER A 411 -7.93 -2.98 -0.93
CA SER A 411 -8.05 -4.44 -0.91
C SER A 411 -6.70 -5.15 -0.84
N ASP A 412 -5.64 -4.53 -1.38
CA ASP A 412 -4.29 -5.08 -1.38
C ASP A 412 -3.28 -4.00 -0.96
N PRO A 413 -2.78 -4.05 0.29
CA PRO A 413 -1.86 -3.05 0.79
C PRO A 413 -0.48 -3.09 0.13
N PHE A 414 -0.20 -4.04 -0.76
CA PHE A 414 1.06 -4.16 -1.51
C PHE A 414 0.99 -3.56 -2.93
N ASP A 415 -0.18 -3.04 -3.33
CA ASP A 415 -0.40 -2.53 -4.70
C ASP A 415 -1.01 -1.13 -4.72
N CYS A 416 -0.65 -0.36 -5.75
CA CYS A 416 -1.21 0.96 -6.02
C CYS A 416 -2.04 0.90 -7.30
N GLN A 417 -3.30 1.33 -7.20
CA GLN A 417 -4.22 1.35 -8.33
C GLN A 417 -4.17 2.70 -9.06
N ALA A 418 -4.32 2.67 -10.38
CA ALA A 418 -4.29 3.86 -11.23
C ALA A 418 -5.56 4.70 -11.12
N CYS A 419 -5.43 6.02 -11.21
CA CYS A 419 -6.55 6.95 -11.31
C CYS A 419 -7.31 6.79 -12.64
N ALA A 420 -8.59 7.21 -12.65
CA ALA A 420 -9.38 7.25 -13.88
C ALA A 420 -8.80 8.24 -14.91
N LEU A 421 -9.16 8.09 -16.18
CA LEU A 421 -8.61 8.88 -17.30
C LEU A 421 -8.74 10.42 -17.09
N GLY A 422 -9.81 10.87 -16.44
CA GLY A 422 -10.07 12.30 -16.13
C GLY A 422 -9.41 12.80 -14.84
N GLU A 423 -8.76 11.92 -14.11
CA GLU A 423 -8.26 12.16 -12.77
C GLU A 423 -6.73 11.96 -12.71
N TRP A 424 -6.13 12.46 -11.65
CA TRP A 424 -4.72 12.37 -11.36
C TRP A 424 -4.48 12.56 -9.86
N ALA A 425 -3.43 11.95 -9.33
CA ALA A 425 -3.05 12.10 -7.93
C ALA A 425 -1.54 12.35 -7.80
N PRO A 426 -1.09 13.24 -6.89
CA PRO A 426 0.32 13.33 -6.54
C PRO A 426 0.82 12.07 -5.81
N ALA A 427 2.13 11.91 -5.71
CA ALA A 427 2.72 10.78 -4.98
C ALA A 427 2.24 10.74 -3.52
N GLY A 428 1.92 9.55 -3.01
CA GLY A 428 1.42 9.36 -1.64
C GLY A 428 -0.02 9.80 -1.41
N SER A 429 -0.83 9.91 -2.47
CA SER A 429 -2.24 10.28 -2.33
C SER A 429 -3.12 9.09 -1.98
N GLU A 430 -4.12 9.34 -1.14
CA GLU A 430 -5.21 8.39 -0.87
C GLU A 430 -6.33 8.44 -1.90
N VAL A 431 -6.47 9.58 -2.59
CA VAL A 431 -7.58 9.86 -3.51
C VAL A 431 -7.08 10.48 -4.80
N CYS A 432 -7.83 10.26 -5.87
CA CYS A 432 -7.61 10.90 -7.15
C CYS A 432 -8.35 12.25 -7.22
N PHE A 433 -7.73 13.22 -7.88
CA PHE A 433 -8.27 14.56 -8.10
C PHE A 433 -8.58 14.76 -9.58
N ASN A 434 -9.61 15.55 -9.90
CA ASN A 434 -9.88 15.91 -11.29
C ASN A 434 -8.70 16.72 -11.87
N ARG A 435 -8.25 16.34 -13.07
CA ARG A 435 -7.19 17.08 -13.78
C ARG A 435 -7.65 18.50 -14.09
N THR A 436 -6.73 19.46 -14.02
CA THR A 436 -7.02 20.85 -14.37
C THR A 436 -7.11 21.01 -15.89
N ILE A 437 -8.07 21.80 -16.34
CA ILE A 437 -8.30 22.05 -17.77
C ILE A 437 -7.55 23.32 -18.18
N GLU A 438 -6.59 23.21 -19.08
CA GLU A 438 -5.88 24.36 -19.67
C GLU A 438 -6.50 24.77 -21.01
N PHE A 439 -6.83 26.06 -21.13
CA PHE A 439 -7.23 26.75 -22.36
C PHE A 439 -6.94 28.26 -22.25
N LEU A 440 -7.00 29.00 -23.36
CA LEU A 440 -6.79 30.46 -23.38
C LEU A 440 -8.04 31.17 -22.84
N SER A 441 -8.16 31.25 -21.52
CA SER A 441 -9.35 31.78 -20.84
C SER A 441 -9.53 33.28 -21.03
N TRP A 442 -10.77 33.77 -20.91
CA TRP A 442 -11.07 35.21 -20.99
C TRP A 442 -10.48 36.03 -19.82
N SER A 443 -10.19 35.39 -18.70
CA SER A 443 -9.78 36.05 -17.46
C SER A 443 -8.27 36.24 -17.32
N GLU A 444 -7.46 35.63 -18.18
CA GLU A 444 -6.00 35.64 -18.09
C GLU A 444 -5.36 36.95 -18.62
N PRO A 445 -4.31 37.49 -17.99
CA PRO A 445 -3.65 38.73 -18.42
C PRO A 445 -3.16 38.70 -19.87
N LEU A 446 -2.65 37.55 -20.32
CA LEU A 446 -2.22 37.34 -21.70
C LEU A 446 -3.39 37.49 -22.68
N SER A 447 -4.57 36.98 -22.32
CA SER A 447 -5.77 37.08 -23.13
C SER A 447 -6.26 38.52 -23.25
N TRP A 448 -6.26 39.27 -22.15
CA TRP A 448 -6.59 40.70 -22.16
C TRP A 448 -5.67 41.51 -23.08
N ALA A 449 -4.37 41.24 -23.06
CA ALA A 449 -3.41 41.93 -23.93
C ALA A 449 -3.68 41.65 -25.42
N LEU A 450 -3.91 40.39 -25.78
CA LEU A 450 -4.21 40.00 -27.16
C LEU A 450 -5.57 40.52 -27.65
N LEU A 451 -6.60 40.48 -26.80
CA LEU A 451 -7.92 41.03 -27.09
C LEU A 451 -7.89 42.55 -27.29
N ALA A 452 -7.16 43.29 -26.45
CA ALA A 452 -7.00 44.73 -26.60
C ALA A 452 -6.39 45.10 -27.96
N LEU A 453 -5.38 44.33 -28.39
CA LEU A 453 -4.73 44.53 -29.68
C LEU A 453 -5.66 44.20 -30.87
N ALA A 454 -6.45 43.13 -30.77
CA ALA A 454 -7.47 42.78 -31.77
C ALA A 454 -8.57 43.85 -31.88
N VAL A 455 -9.06 44.36 -30.74
CA VAL A 455 -10.07 45.44 -30.71
C VAL A 455 -9.51 46.73 -31.30
N LEU A 456 -8.26 47.09 -30.98
CA LEU A 456 -7.59 48.27 -31.55
C LEU A 456 -7.49 48.17 -33.08
N LEU A 457 -7.15 46.99 -33.61
CA LEU A 457 -7.13 46.74 -35.05
C LEU A 457 -8.52 46.83 -35.69
N MET A 458 -9.55 46.28 -35.05
CA MET A 458 -10.93 46.44 -35.52
C MET A 458 -11.35 47.91 -35.59
N LEU A 459 -11.07 48.68 -34.54
CA LEU A 459 -11.37 50.11 -34.51
C LEU A 459 -10.61 50.87 -35.61
N LEU A 460 -9.34 50.52 -35.87
CA LEU A 460 -8.57 51.10 -36.95
C LEU A 460 -9.17 50.77 -38.33
N ILE A 461 -9.62 49.53 -38.57
CA ILE A 461 -10.28 49.14 -39.82
C ILE A 461 -11.60 49.91 -40.01
N VAL A 462 -12.39 50.05 -38.95
CA VAL A 462 -13.64 50.85 -38.97
C VAL A 462 -13.35 52.32 -39.24
N ALA A 463 -12.34 52.90 -38.58
CA ALA A 463 -11.95 54.29 -38.83
C ALA A 463 -11.50 54.51 -40.29
N LEU A 464 -10.69 53.60 -40.84
CA LEU A 464 -10.22 53.66 -42.23
C LEU A 464 -11.36 53.50 -43.24
N THR A 465 -12.31 52.59 -42.99
CA THR A 465 -13.49 52.42 -43.85
C THR A 465 -14.39 53.65 -43.86
N VAL A 466 -14.67 54.24 -42.69
CA VAL A 466 -15.44 55.49 -42.58
C VAL A 466 -14.73 56.63 -43.31
N LEU A 467 -13.42 56.81 -43.08
CA LEU A 467 -12.63 57.84 -43.74
C LEU A 467 -12.68 57.72 -45.27
N PHE A 468 -12.55 56.50 -45.81
CA PHE A 468 -12.57 56.27 -47.24
C PHE A 468 -13.98 56.40 -47.82
N ALA A 469 -15.02 56.07 -47.07
CA ALA A 469 -16.42 56.27 -47.45
C ALA A 469 -16.77 57.75 -47.63
N LEU A 470 -16.33 58.59 -46.69
CA LEU A 470 -16.52 60.05 -46.76
C LEU A 470 -15.76 60.69 -47.93
N ASN A 471 -14.62 60.10 -48.32
CA ASN A 471 -13.73 60.63 -49.36
C ASN A 471 -13.78 59.82 -50.67
N THR A 472 -14.87 59.11 -50.96
CA THR A 472 -15.01 58.21 -52.12
C THR A 472 -14.77 58.86 -53.48
N SER A 473 -15.04 60.16 -53.61
CA SER A 473 -14.85 60.91 -54.85
C SER A 473 -13.40 61.29 -55.12
N THR A 474 -12.53 61.22 -54.11
CA THR A 474 -11.12 61.66 -54.19
C THR A 474 -10.24 60.75 -55.04
N PRO A 475 -9.23 61.31 -55.76
CA PRO A 475 -8.34 60.53 -56.62
C PRO A 475 -7.51 59.51 -55.83
N VAL A 476 -7.17 59.76 -54.57
CA VAL A 476 -6.44 58.80 -53.70
C VAL A 476 -7.26 57.55 -53.38
N VAL A 477 -8.57 57.67 -53.12
CA VAL A 477 -9.43 56.49 -52.87
C VAL A 477 -9.69 55.72 -54.18
N LYS A 478 -9.79 56.42 -55.31
CA LYS A 478 -9.91 55.79 -56.64
C LYS A 478 -8.64 55.03 -57.03
N SER A 479 -7.46 55.57 -56.74
CA SER A 479 -6.18 54.89 -56.97
C SER A 479 -5.95 53.71 -56.01
N ALA A 480 -6.48 53.79 -54.78
CA ALA A 480 -6.53 52.68 -53.82
C ALA A 480 -7.45 51.51 -54.24
N GLY A 481 -8.14 51.63 -55.38
CA GLY A 481 -9.00 50.60 -55.94
C GLY A 481 -10.49 50.93 -55.94
N GLY A 482 -10.89 52.13 -55.52
CA GLY A 482 -12.29 52.56 -55.54
C GLY A 482 -13.19 51.58 -54.77
N LYS A 483 -14.18 50.99 -55.45
CA LYS A 483 -15.12 50.04 -54.82
C LYS A 483 -14.45 48.77 -54.26
N THR A 484 -13.34 48.28 -54.86
CA THR A 484 -12.64 47.08 -54.36
C THR A 484 -11.91 47.33 -53.05
N CYS A 485 -11.66 48.59 -52.71
CA CYS A 485 -11.02 49.00 -51.46
C CYS A 485 -11.88 48.67 -50.23
N PHE A 486 -13.19 48.91 -50.31
CA PHE A 486 -14.14 48.53 -49.25
C PHE A 486 -14.26 47.02 -49.08
N LEU A 487 -14.15 46.27 -50.19
CA LEU A 487 -14.14 44.81 -50.14
C LEU A 487 -12.87 44.27 -49.46
N MET A 488 -11.70 44.89 -49.69
CA MET A 488 -10.46 44.56 -48.98
C MET A 488 -10.50 44.92 -47.49
N LEU A 489 -11.07 46.07 -47.11
CA LEU A 489 -11.21 46.44 -45.70
C LEU A 489 -12.24 45.57 -44.98
N GLY A 490 -13.36 45.24 -45.64
CA GLY A 490 -14.37 44.32 -45.10
C GLY A 490 -13.83 42.91 -44.91
N SER A 491 -13.00 42.42 -45.84
CA SER A 491 -12.36 41.12 -45.69
C SER A 491 -11.32 41.11 -44.57
N LEU A 492 -10.54 42.19 -44.39
CA LEU A 492 -9.66 42.34 -43.22
C LEU A 492 -10.44 42.42 -41.90
N ALA A 493 -11.60 43.08 -41.86
CA ALA A 493 -12.47 43.08 -40.67
C ALA A 493 -12.96 41.66 -40.32
N CYS A 494 -13.31 40.85 -41.32
CA CYS A 494 -13.69 39.45 -41.12
C CYS A 494 -12.50 38.61 -40.61
N THR A 495 -11.29 38.82 -41.15
CA THR A 495 -10.09 38.15 -40.61
C THR A 495 -9.79 38.53 -39.17
N CYS A 496 -9.97 39.80 -38.80
CA CYS A 496 -9.78 40.25 -37.43
C CYS A 496 -10.86 39.69 -36.49
N SER A 497 -12.09 39.53 -36.98
CA SER A 497 -13.18 38.89 -36.25
C SER A 497 -12.92 37.41 -35.93
N SER A 498 -12.15 36.71 -36.77
CA SER A 498 -11.76 35.30 -36.51
C SER A 498 -10.91 35.12 -35.25
N LEU A 499 -10.19 36.17 -34.81
CA LEU A 499 -9.36 36.14 -33.60
C LEU A 499 -10.17 35.85 -32.34
N PHE A 500 -11.42 36.32 -32.27
CA PHE A 500 -12.28 36.10 -31.11
C PHE A 500 -12.65 34.62 -30.91
N CYS A 501 -12.55 33.79 -31.96
CA CYS A 501 -12.82 32.35 -31.88
C CYS A 501 -11.70 31.55 -31.19
N TYR A 502 -10.58 32.20 -30.82
CA TYR A 502 -9.46 31.58 -30.10
C TYR A 502 -9.56 31.71 -28.56
N PHE A 503 -10.47 32.56 -28.05
CA PHE A 503 -10.57 32.86 -26.62
C PHE A 503 -11.76 32.14 -25.97
N GLY A 504 -11.55 31.72 -24.72
CA GLY A 504 -12.56 31.03 -23.92
C GLY A 504 -12.59 29.53 -24.13
N GLU A 505 -13.60 28.90 -23.52
CA GLU A 505 -13.81 27.47 -23.67
C GLU A 505 -14.22 27.17 -25.14
N PRO A 506 -13.50 26.28 -25.84
CA PRO A 506 -13.78 25.98 -27.24
C PRO A 506 -15.16 25.37 -27.41
N SER A 507 -16.06 26.15 -28.00
CA SER A 507 -17.39 25.70 -28.42
C SER A 507 -17.34 25.13 -29.84
N ARG A 508 -18.35 24.31 -30.21
CA ARG A 508 -18.48 23.81 -31.58
C ARG A 508 -18.49 24.95 -32.61
N ALA A 509 -19.21 26.04 -32.33
CA ALA A 509 -19.28 27.19 -33.24
C ALA A 509 -17.92 27.89 -33.37
N ALA A 510 -17.20 28.10 -32.26
CA ALA A 510 -15.87 28.70 -32.29
C ALA A 510 -14.88 27.85 -33.10
N CYS A 511 -14.87 26.52 -32.90
CA CYS A 511 -14.00 25.62 -33.65
C CYS A 511 -14.30 25.64 -35.17
N LEU A 512 -15.57 25.61 -35.56
CA LEU A 512 -15.99 25.62 -36.96
C LEU A 512 -15.68 26.95 -37.68
N LEU A 513 -15.77 28.08 -36.97
CA LEU A 513 -15.54 29.40 -37.58
C LEU A 513 -14.07 29.79 -37.59
N ARG A 514 -13.27 29.31 -36.65
CA ARG A 514 -11.89 29.76 -36.40
C ARG A 514 -10.99 29.77 -37.65
N VAL A 515 -10.76 28.62 -38.29
CA VAL A 515 -9.86 28.51 -39.45
C VAL A 515 -10.53 28.95 -40.76
N PRO A 516 -11.77 28.53 -41.08
CA PRO A 516 -12.42 28.93 -42.32
C PRO A 516 -12.67 30.45 -42.45
N LEU A 517 -13.11 31.11 -41.38
CA LEU A 517 -13.36 32.56 -41.41
C LEU A 517 -12.08 33.34 -41.68
N PHE A 518 -10.96 32.95 -41.06
CA PHE A 518 -9.64 33.51 -41.34
C PHE A 518 -9.23 33.26 -42.79
N ALA A 519 -9.19 31.99 -43.22
CA ALA A 519 -8.60 31.60 -44.49
C ALA A 519 -9.38 32.15 -45.70
N ILE A 520 -10.72 32.07 -45.68
CA ILE A 520 -11.57 32.58 -46.77
C ILE A 520 -11.45 34.10 -46.89
N SER A 521 -11.56 34.82 -45.76
CA SER A 521 -11.51 36.28 -45.74
C SER A 521 -10.13 36.81 -46.13
N PHE A 522 -9.06 36.13 -45.69
CA PHE A 522 -7.69 36.53 -46.02
C PHE A 522 -7.36 36.23 -47.49
N THR A 523 -7.80 35.10 -48.05
CA THR A 523 -7.71 34.82 -49.48
C THR A 523 -8.43 35.89 -50.30
N LEU A 524 -9.63 36.31 -49.90
CA LEU A 524 -10.36 37.39 -50.58
C LEU A 524 -9.56 38.70 -50.61
N PHE A 525 -8.91 39.06 -49.50
CA PHE A 525 -8.00 40.20 -49.43
C PHE A 525 -6.81 40.04 -50.39
N LEU A 526 -6.08 38.93 -50.29
CA LEU A 526 -4.89 38.68 -51.09
C LEU A 526 -5.19 38.62 -52.59
N SER A 527 -6.32 38.02 -52.99
CA SER A 527 -6.73 37.98 -54.39
C SER A 527 -7.03 39.37 -54.96
N CYS A 528 -7.62 40.26 -54.16
CA CYS A 528 -7.82 41.66 -54.57
C CYS A 528 -6.50 42.40 -54.73
N VAL A 529 -5.57 42.19 -53.79
CA VAL A 529 -4.22 42.76 -53.84
C VAL A 529 -3.45 42.24 -55.05
N ALA A 530 -3.39 40.93 -55.27
CA ALA A 530 -2.74 40.31 -56.44
C ALA A 530 -3.28 40.87 -57.76
N THR A 531 -4.60 40.96 -57.87
CA THR A 531 -5.26 41.53 -59.06
C THR A 531 -4.82 42.96 -59.31
N ARG A 532 -4.73 43.78 -58.26
CA ARG A 532 -4.27 45.17 -58.35
C ARG A 532 -2.79 45.27 -58.69
N SER A 533 -1.93 44.52 -58.02
CA SER A 533 -0.49 44.49 -58.31
C SER A 533 -0.23 44.03 -59.75
N PHE A 534 -0.97 43.02 -60.24
CA PHE A 534 -0.89 42.57 -61.63
C PHE A 534 -1.36 43.64 -62.62
N GLN A 535 -2.48 44.33 -62.35
CA GLN A 535 -2.94 45.45 -63.18
C GLN A 535 -1.88 46.55 -63.31
N ILE A 536 -1.27 46.95 -62.19
CA ILE A 536 -0.21 47.97 -62.17
C ILE A 536 1.01 47.50 -62.97
N LEU A 537 1.44 46.24 -62.80
CA LEU A 537 2.56 45.66 -63.54
C LEU A 537 2.30 45.61 -65.06
N CYS A 538 1.08 45.26 -65.47
CA CYS A 538 0.66 45.26 -66.87
C CYS A 538 0.74 46.64 -67.51
N ILE A 539 0.20 47.66 -66.83
CA ILE A 539 0.16 49.04 -67.33
C ILE A 539 1.59 49.60 -67.54
N PHE A 540 2.50 49.37 -66.58
CA PHE A 540 3.80 50.04 -66.57
C PHE A 540 4.98 49.21 -67.11
N LYS A 541 4.98 47.88 -67.00
CA LYS A 541 6.09 47.02 -67.44
C LYS A 541 5.75 46.10 -68.63
N LEU A 542 4.52 45.59 -68.71
CA LEU A 542 4.14 44.53 -69.66
C LEU A 542 3.43 45.03 -70.94
N ASN A 543 3.00 46.29 -70.99
CA ASN A 543 2.39 46.91 -72.17
C ASN A 543 3.32 46.89 -73.41
N ALA A 544 4.64 46.79 -73.21
CA ALA A 544 5.64 46.66 -74.27
C ALA A 544 5.91 45.21 -74.73
N ARG A 545 5.47 44.18 -73.99
CA ARG A 545 5.81 42.76 -74.27
C ARG A 545 4.60 41.91 -74.71
N CYS A 546 3.41 42.11 -74.14
CA CYS A 546 2.22 41.28 -74.44
C CYS A 546 0.88 42.05 -74.29
N PRO A 547 0.54 43.01 -75.18
CA PRO A 547 -0.69 43.81 -75.09
C PRO A 547 -1.97 42.96 -75.26
N ALA A 548 -1.95 41.95 -76.15
CA ALA A 548 -3.11 41.11 -76.45
C ALA A 548 -3.64 40.30 -75.24
N LEU A 549 -2.75 39.88 -74.34
CA LEU A 549 -3.12 39.07 -73.17
C LEU A 549 -3.79 39.92 -72.08
N TYR A 550 -3.33 41.16 -71.90
CA TYR A 550 -3.92 42.12 -70.96
C TYR A 550 -5.28 42.64 -71.46
N GLU A 551 -5.39 42.95 -72.76
CA GLU A 551 -6.68 43.33 -73.36
C GLU A 551 -7.72 42.20 -73.24
N ALA A 552 -7.32 40.95 -73.47
CA ALA A 552 -8.19 39.79 -73.27
C ALA A 552 -8.61 39.61 -71.80
N TRP A 553 -7.67 39.80 -70.86
CA TRP A 553 -7.93 39.75 -69.42
C TRP A 553 -8.95 40.82 -68.99
N MET A 554 -8.77 42.07 -69.45
CA MET A 554 -9.70 43.16 -69.12
C MET A 554 -11.06 42.99 -69.81
N ARG A 555 -11.11 42.50 -71.05
CA ARG A 555 -12.34 42.28 -71.82
C ARG A 555 -13.22 41.16 -71.23
N ARG A 556 -12.62 40.15 -70.59
CA ARG A 556 -13.32 39.01 -69.96
C ARG A 556 -13.59 39.18 -68.45
N GLN A 557 -13.58 40.42 -67.93
CA GLN A 557 -13.72 40.68 -66.48
C GLN A 557 -12.71 39.89 -65.62
N GLY A 558 -11.48 39.67 -66.12
CA GLY A 558 -10.42 38.89 -65.48
C GLY A 558 -10.18 39.20 -64.00
N PRO A 559 -10.16 40.48 -63.55
CA PRO A 559 -10.07 40.84 -62.14
C PRO A 559 -11.13 40.19 -61.24
N VAL A 560 -12.39 40.17 -61.68
CA VAL A 560 -13.51 39.61 -60.91
C VAL A 560 -13.45 38.09 -60.96
N LEU A 561 -13.14 37.51 -62.12
CA LEU A 561 -13.01 36.07 -62.30
C LEU A 561 -11.89 35.48 -61.43
N PHE A 562 -10.72 36.14 -61.35
CA PHE A 562 -9.60 35.70 -60.52
C PHE A 562 -9.96 35.67 -59.03
N VAL A 563 -10.56 36.75 -58.53
CA VAL A 563 -11.02 36.83 -57.14
C VAL A 563 -12.07 35.76 -56.86
N ALA A 564 -13.04 35.56 -57.75
CA ALA A 564 -14.07 34.53 -57.59
C ALA A 564 -13.50 33.10 -57.60
N VAL A 565 -12.59 32.78 -58.52
CA VAL A 565 -12.01 31.42 -58.64
C VAL A 565 -11.12 31.09 -57.44
N THR A 566 -10.23 32.00 -57.05
CA THR A 566 -9.32 31.78 -55.91
C THR A 566 -10.08 31.66 -54.58
N THR A 567 -11.10 32.48 -54.38
CA THR A 567 -11.94 32.41 -53.17
C THR A 567 -12.85 31.18 -53.18
N ALA A 568 -13.44 30.81 -54.31
CA ALA A 568 -14.23 29.57 -54.43
C ALA A 568 -13.37 28.33 -54.18
N ALA A 569 -12.12 28.32 -54.65
CA ALA A 569 -11.17 27.24 -54.37
C ALA A 569 -10.88 27.14 -52.87
N GLN A 570 -10.67 28.26 -52.18
CA GLN A 570 -10.49 28.27 -50.72
C GLN A 570 -11.75 27.79 -49.98
N VAL A 571 -12.94 28.21 -50.39
CA VAL A 571 -14.20 27.77 -49.79
C VAL A 571 -14.38 26.26 -49.97
N ALA A 572 -14.17 25.74 -51.18
CA ALA A 572 -14.25 24.30 -51.45
C ALA A 572 -13.24 23.50 -50.61
N LEU A 573 -12.01 24.02 -50.46
CA LEU A 573 -10.98 23.41 -49.61
C LEU A 573 -11.41 23.37 -48.14
N CYS A 574 -11.91 24.47 -47.58
CA CYS A 574 -12.42 24.51 -46.20
C CYS A 574 -13.61 23.56 -46.00
N VAL A 575 -14.56 23.50 -46.94
CA VAL A 575 -15.70 22.58 -46.86
C VAL A 575 -15.25 21.12 -46.93
N ALA A 576 -14.30 20.78 -47.81
CA ALA A 576 -13.77 19.42 -47.92
C ALA A 576 -13.06 18.97 -46.63
N ILE A 577 -12.29 19.87 -45.98
CA ILE A 577 -11.62 19.59 -44.71
C ILE A 577 -12.62 19.34 -43.60
N GLU A 578 -13.65 20.19 -43.45
CA GLU A 578 -14.68 20.03 -42.42
C GLU A 578 -15.56 18.78 -42.67
N ALA A 579 -15.80 18.42 -43.94
CA ALA A 579 -16.52 17.20 -44.29
C ALA A 579 -15.72 15.93 -43.97
N ALA A 580 -14.40 15.95 -44.18
CA ALA A 580 -13.53 14.81 -43.91
C ALA A 580 -13.18 14.67 -42.41
N SER A 581 -12.97 15.79 -41.73
CA SER A 581 -12.57 15.86 -40.33
C SER A 581 -13.27 17.04 -39.65
N PRO A 582 -14.46 16.84 -39.04
CA PRO A 582 -15.22 17.93 -38.44
C PRO A 582 -14.49 18.52 -37.24
N SER A 583 -14.38 19.86 -37.20
CA SER A 583 -13.75 20.59 -36.10
C SER A 583 -14.60 20.53 -34.83
N VAL A 584 -14.24 19.64 -33.90
CA VAL A 584 -14.93 19.45 -32.61
C VAL A 584 -14.01 19.74 -31.42
N PRO A 585 -14.54 20.25 -30.29
CA PRO A 585 -13.77 20.38 -29.05
C PRO A 585 -13.31 19.00 -28.56
N ARG A 586 -12.02 18.84 -28.29
CA ARG A 586 -11.41 17.60 -27.81
C ARG A 586 -10.51 17.88 -26.60
N ARG A 587 -10.58 16.95 -25.65
CA ARG A 587 -9.67 16.89 -24.50
C ARG A 587 -8.47 16.05 -24.89
N GLU A 588 -7.30 16.66 -24.90
CA GLU A 588 -6.06 15.94 -25.16
C GLU A 588 -5.41 15.56 -23.82
N TYR A 589 -5.28 14.25 -23.61
CA TYR A 589 -4.65 13.65 -22.44
C TYR A 589 -3.23 13.25 -22.84
N GLY A 590 -2.20 13.86 -22.23
CA GLY A 590 -0.79 13.50 -22.51
C GLY A 590 0.18 14.65 -22.72
N ALA A 591 -0.27 15.91 -22.62
CA ALA A 591 0.64 17.06 -22.61
C ALA A 591 1.46 17.11 -21.29
N ARG A 592 0.78 16.84 -20.17
CA ARG A 592 1.32 16.62 -18.82
C ARG A 592 0.36 15.72 -18.04
N ASP A 593 0.85 15.05 -17.00
CA ASP A 593 0.02 14.15 -16.19
C ASP A 593 -1.06 14.90 -15.40
N GLU A 594 -0.71 16.10 -14.94
CA GLU A 594 -1.52 16.99 -14.11
C GLU A 594 -2.64 17.71 -14.89
N TRP A 595 -2.46 17.97 -16.19
CA TRP A 595 -3.31 18.87 -16.96
C TRP A 595 -3.99 18.19 -18.14
N VAL A 596 -5.16 18.70 -18.52
CA VAL A 596 -5.88 18.34 -19.74
C VAL A 596 -5.96 19.58 -20.62
N VAL A 597 -5.40 19.50 -21.81
CA VAL A 597 -5.45 20.61 -22.77
C VAL A 597 -6.75 20.49 -23.55
N LEU A 598 -7.57 21.55 -23.52
CA LEU A 598 -8.83 21.60 -24.24
C LEU A 598 -8.66 22.42 -25.52
N GLU A 599 -8.67 21.72 -26.66
CA GLU A 599 -8.40 22.31 -27.97
C GLU A 599 -9.49 21.94 -28.98
N CYS A 600 -9.56 22.68 -30.08
CA CYS A 600 -10.33 22.24 -31.24
C CYS A 600 -9.52 21.15 -31.94
N ALA A 601 -10.10 19.96 -32.11
CA ALA A 601 -9.47 18.87 -32.84
C ALA A 601 -9.14 19.34 -34.26
N GLN A 602 -7.85 19.61 -34.49
CA GLN A 602 -7.36 20.15 -35.73
C GLN A 602 -6.65 19.02 -36.49
N SER A 603 -7.15 18.66 -37.66
CA SER A 603 -6.50 17.66 -38.50
C SER A 603 -5.28 18.26 -39.20
N ALA A 604 -4.30 17.44 -39.57
CA ALA A 604 -3.20 17.87 -40.45
C ALA A 604 -3.71 18.48 -41.78
N ALA A 605 -4.96 18.17 -42.16
CA ALA A 605 -5.62 18.77 -43.32
C ALA A 605 -6.00 20.25 -43.11
N ALA A 606 -6.20 20.71 -41.87
CA ALA A 606 -6.48 22.12 -41.58
C ALA A 606 -5.29 23.03 -41.92
N ASP A 607 -4.06 22.52 -41.86
CA ASP A 607 -2.86 23.25 -42.29
C ASP A 607 -2.84 23.47 -43.81
N ALA A 608 -3.56 22.66 -44.60
CA ALA A 608 -3.64 22.85 -46.05
C ALA A 608 -4.37 24.15 -46.43
N ALA A 609 -5.41 24.52 -45.69
CA ALA A 609 -6.13 25.78 -45.89
C ALA A 609 -5.24 27.00 -45.62
N ILE A 610 -4.37 26.92 -44.60
CA ILE A 610 -3.39 27.96 -44.28
C ILE A 610 -2.27 27.96 -45.32
N ALA A 611 -1.77 26.79 -45.74
CA ALA A 611 -0.75 26.67 -46.78
C ALA A 611 -1.18 27.34 -48.10
N TYR A 612 -2.45 27.19 -48.51
CA TYR A 612 -2.98 27.91 -49.68
C TYR A 612 -2.84 29.43 -49.52
N THR A 613 -3.21 29.98 -48.36
CA THR A 613 -3.09 31.43 -48.11
C THR A 613 -1.63 31.91 -48.15
N VAL A 614 -0.70 31.12 -47.63
CA VAL A 614 0.74 31.42 -47.65
C VAL A 614 1.28 31.39 -49.09
N LEU A 615 0.92 30.39 -49.89
CA LEU A 615 1.29 30.29 -51.31
C LEU A 615 0.75 31.49 -52.10
N LEU A 616 -0.52 31.86 -51.88
CA LEU A 616 -1.11 33.04 -52.50
C LEU A 616 -0.37 34.32 -52.07
N SER A 617 -0.03 34.46 -50.79
CA SER A 617 0.75 35.61 -50.31
C SER A 617 2.15 35.70 -50.89
N ALA A 618 2.81 34.56 -51.15
CA ALA A 618 4.10 34.50 -51.83
C ALA A 618 3.98 34.95 -53.29
N GLY A 619 2.89 34.57 -53.97
CA GLY A 619 2.53 35.09 -55.30
C GLY A 619 2.28 36.60 -55.28
N CYS A 620 1.52 37.10 -54.31
CA CYS A 620 1.31 38.54 -54.09
C CYS A 620 2.64 39.28 -53.85
N PHE A 621 3.53 38.69 -53.05
CA PHE A 621 4.85 39.25 -52.76
C PHE A 621 5.68 39.37 -54.05
N ALA A 622 5.73 38.32 -54.87
CA ALA A 622 6.45 38.35 -56.15
C ALA A 622 5.91 39.42 -57.10
N LEU A 623 4.58 39.54 -57.20
CA LEU A 623 3.93 40.59 -58.02
C LEU A 623 4.19 42.00 -57.48
N SER A 624 4.14 42.18 -56.15
CA SER A 624 4.39 43.46 -55.49
C SER A 624 5.87 43.87 -55.60
N TYR A 625 6.80 42.93 -55.44
CA TYR A 625 8.24 43.14 -55.60
C TYR A 625 8.59 43.53 -57.04
N ALA A 626 7.99 42.89 -58.04
CA ALA A 626 8.17 43.29 -59.44
C ALA A 626 7.73 44.73 -59.73
N GLY A 627 6.88 45.31 -58.88
CA GLY A 627 6.41 46.70 -58.94
C GLY A 627 7.27 47.73 -58.21
N THR A 628 8.39 47.36 -57.57
CA THR A 628 9.16 48.32 -56.73
C THR A 628 9.92 49.38 -57.52
N ASP A 629 10.19 49.15 -58.81
CA ASP A 629 10.91 50.07 -59.71
C ASP A 629 9.98 51.11 -60.39
N LEU A 630 8.75 51.22 -59.91
CA LEU A 630 7.74 52.17 -60.39
C LEU A 630 7.96 53.57 -59.77
N PRO A 631 7.44 54.66 -60.37
CA PRO A 631 7.82 56.03 -59.99
C PRO A 631 7.56 56.38 -58.53
N ALA A 632 8.31 57.35 -58.01
CA ALA A 632 8.32 57.75 -56.59
C ALA A 632 6.96 58.18 -56.01
N ALA A 633 5.94 58.48 -56.83
CA ALA A 633 4.56 58.69 -56.37
C ALA A 633 3.78 57.39 -56.08
N TYR A 634 4.36 56.23 -56.41
CA TYR A 634 3.86 54.87 -56.19
C TYR A 634 4.69 54.11 -55.12
N ASN A 635 4.98 54.76 -53.97
CA ASN A 635 5.56 54.09 -52.79
C ASN A 635 4.68 52.94 -52.22
N GLU A 636 3.49 52.74 -52.77
CA GLU A 636 2.55 51.67 -52.49
C GLU A 636 3.16 50.27 -52.61
N ALA A 637 3.83 49.98 -53.74
CA ALA A 637 4.39 48.64 -53.99
C ALA A 637 5.51 48.29 -53.00
N LYS A 638 6.33 49.26 -52.60
CA LYS A 638 7.41 49.04 -51.63
C LYS A 638 6.85 48.73 -50.24
N SER A 639 5.89 49.53 -49.79
CA SER A 639 5.24 49.37 -48.48
C SER A 639 4.46 48.05 -48.36
N LEU A 640 3.73 47.67 -49.42
CA LEU A 640 3.03 46.40 -49.50
C LEU A 640 3.99 45.20 -49.51
N THR A 641 5.12 45.30 -50.22
CA THR A 641 6.13 44.24 -50.26
C THR A 641 6.73 43.96 -48.87
N VAL A 642 7.06 45.02 -48.11
CA VAL A 642 7.54 44.87 -46.71
C VAL A 642 6.49 44.22 -45.83
N SER A 643 5.22 44.59 -46.00
CA SER A 643 4.11 44.04 -45.21
C SER A 643 3.87 42.56 -45.51
N LEU A 644 3.93 42.16 -46.78
CA LEU A 644 3.82 40.76 -47.20
C LEU A 644 5.02 39.93 -46.75
N LEU A 645 6.23 40.49 -46.76
CA LEU A 645 7.42 39.83 -46.23
C LEU A 645 7.31 39.57 -44.72
N LEU A 646 6.82 40.55 -43.96
CA LEU A 646 6.58 40.39 -42.53
C LEU A 646 5.54 39.31 -42.24
N HIS A 647 4.44 39.26 -43.02
CA HIS A 647 3.45 38.19 -42.92
C HIS A 647 4.03 36.80 -43.20
N LEU A 648 4.83 36.64 -44.27
CA LEU A 648 5.50 35.38 -44.59
C LEU A 648 6.46 34.96 -43.48
N GLY A 649 7.19 35.91 -42.88
CA GLY A 649 8.06 35.67 -41.73
C GLY A 649 7.30 35.21 -40.49
N CYS A 650 6.21 35.89 -40.13
CA CYS A 650 5.34 35.50 -39.00
C CYS A 650 4.70 34.11 -39.22
N SER A 651 4.31 33.80 -40.45
CA SER A 651 3.75 32.49 -40.80
C SER A 651 4.79 31.37 -40.66
N ALA A 652 6.02 31.60 -41.11
CA ALA A 652 7.12 30.65 -40.94
C ALA A 652 7.46 30.43 -39.45
N ALA A 653 7.48 31.49 -38.64
CA ALA A 653 7.75 31.38 -37.20
C ALA A 653 6.71 30.51 -36.46
N VAL A 654 5.43 30.65 -36.80
CA VAL A 654 4.36 29.80 -36.25
C VAL A 654 4.56 28.34 -36.66
N LEU A 655 4.83 28.06 -37.93
CA LEU A 655 5.08 26.69 -38.39
C LEU A 655 6.28 26.04 -37.68
N CYS A 656 7.37 26.78 -37.47
CA CYS A 656 8.55 26.27 -36.75
C CYS A 656 8.30 25.99 -35.25
N SER A 657 7.26 26.59 -34.64
CA SER A 657 7.00 26.49 -33.20
C SER A 657 5.98 25.41 -32.81
N GLN A 658 5.29 24.79 -33.77
CA GLN A 658 4.24 23.78 -33.54
C GLN A 658 4.70 22.53 -32.75
N GLY A 659 6.01 22.24 -32.70
CA GLY A 659 6.56 21.15 -31.90
C GLY A 659 7.09 21.56 -30.52
N ALA A 660 7.36 22.85 -30.31
CA ALA A 660 8.02 23.37 -29.11
C ALA A 660 7.04 23.99 -28.10
N LEU A 661 5.97 24.60 -28.59
CA LEU A 661 4.90 25.16 -27.78
C LEU A 661 3.70 24.22 -27.81
N ARG A 662 3.02 24.04 -26.66
CA ARG A 662 1.78 23.27 -26.54
C ARG A 662 0.73 24.04 -25.74
N GLY A 663 -0.54 23.71 -25.95
CA GLY A 663 -1.66 24.28 -25.19
C GLY A 663 -1.79 25.80 -25.35
N ARG A 664 -1.86 26.50 -24.22
CA ARG A 664 -2.07 27.97 -24.19
C ARG A 664 -1.01 28.78 -24.96
N ALA A 665 0.23 28.31 -24.99
CA ALA A 665 1.32 29.06 -25.62
C ALA A 665 1.29 28.97 -27.15
N GLU A 666 0.90 27.80 -27.69
CA GLU A 666 0.73 27.60 -29.14
C GLU A 666 -0.43 28.45 -29.68
N THR A 667 -1.57 28.43 -28.97
CA THR A 667 -2.75 29.23 -29.33
C THR A 667 -2.46 30.73 -29.28
N ALA A 668 -1.76 31.21 -28.26
CA ALA A 668 -1.33 32.61 -28.17
C ALA A 668 -0.39 33.02 -29.31
N ALA A 669 0.56 32.16 -29.70
CA ALA A 669 1.49 32.42 -30.81
C ALA A 669 0.75 32.58 -32.15
N ARG A 670 -0.28 31.76 -32.41
CA ARG A 670 -1.13 31.88 -33.62
C ARG A 670 -1.87 33.22 -33.66
N VAL A 671 -2.50 33.61 -32.54
CA VAL A 671 -3.21 34.91 -32.43
C VAL A 671 -2.25 36.08 -32.67
N LEU A 672 -1.08 36.05 -32.04
CA LEU A 672 -0.07 37.11 -32.18
C LEU A 672 0.42 37.26 -33.64
N SER A 673 0.61 36.14 -34.34
CA SER A 673 1.01 36.13 -35.75
C SER A 673 -0.06 36.74 -36.67
N THR A 674 -1.33 36.40 -36.46
CA THR A 674 -2.44 36.98 -37.23
C THR A 674 -2.61 38.47 -36.95
N VAL A 675 -2.48 38.89 -35.69
CA VAL A 675 -2.51 40.30 -35.29
C VAL A 675 -1.36 41.08 -35.94
N GLY A 676 -0.14 40.54 -35.91
CA GLY A 676 1.02 41.13 -36.58
C GLY A 676 0.81 41.27 -38.10
N THR A 677 0.22 40.24 -38.73
CA THR A 677 -0.16 40.26 -40.14
C THR A 677 -1.14 41.40 -40.46
N LEU A 678 -2.19 41.55 -39.66
CA LEU A 678 -3.19 42.61 -39.85
C LEU A 678 -2.60 44.00 -39.67
N ALA A 679 -1.81 44.19 -38.62
CA ALA A 679 -1.13 45.45 -38.35
C ALA A 679 -0.18 45.84 -39.50
N ALA A 680 0.59 44.88 -40.01
CA ALA A 680 1.51 45.07 -41.13
C ALA A 680 0.75 45.50 -42.40
N LEU A 681 -0.31 44.78 -42.77
CA LEU A 681 -1.07 45.07 -43.99
C LEU A 681 -1.84 46.40 -43.92
N LEU A 682 -2.44 46.73 -42.76
CA LEU A 682 -3.09 48.02 -42.55
C LEU A 682 -2.08 49.17 -42.59
N GLY A 683 -0.98 49.03 -41.84
CA GLY A 683 0.11 50.00 -41.76
C GLY A 683 0.81 50.22 -43.10
N GLY A 684 0.95 49.18 -43.91
CA GLY A 684 1.63 49.23 -45.20
C GLY A 684 0.76 49.68 -46.37
N TYR A 685 -0.52 49.31 -46.41
CA TYR A 685 -1.38 49.55 -47.58
C TYR A 685 -2.38 50.69 -47.38
N PHE A 686 -3.04 50.78 -46.22
CA PHE A 686 -4.15 51.70 -46.01
C PHE A 686 -3.76 52.98 -45.25
N VAL A 687 -2.96 52.85 -44.18
CA VAL A 687 -2.53 53.98 -43.34
C VAL A 687 -1.77 55.05 -44.13
N PRO A 688 -0.84 54.74 -45.07
CA PRO A 688 -0.15 55.78 -45.84
C PRO A 688 -1.10 56.59 -46.70
N ARG A 689 -2.20 55.99 -47.17
CA ARG A 689 -3.23 56.68 -47.96
C ARG A 689 -4.15 57.53 -47.09
N ALA A 690 -4.54 57.02 -45.93
CA ALA A 690 -5.25 57.82 -44.93
C ALA A 690 -4.42 59.04 -44.50
N PHE A 691 -3.10 58.87 -44.35
CA PHE A 691 -2.16 59.95 -44.05
C PHE A 691 -2.15 61.01 -45.14
N VAL A 692 -2.12 60.63 -46.43
CA VAL A 692 -2.20 61.58 -47.55
C VAL A 692 -3.53 62.34 -47.54
N ILE A 693 -4.66 61.66 -47.30
CA ILE A 693 -5.99 62.28 -47.26
C ILE A 693 -6.09 63.32 -46.12
N LEU A 694 -5.59 63.00 -44.92
CA LEU A 694 -5.75 63.85 -43.73
C LEU A 694 -4.69 64.95 -43.62
N LEU A 695 -3.42 64.65 -43.92
CA LEU A 695 -2.28 65.51 -43.59
C LEU A 695 -1.58 66.09 -44.82
N ARG A 696 -1.82 65.56 -46.03
CA ARG A 696 -1.25 66.09 -47.28
C ARG A 696 -2.29 66.25 -48.40
N PRO A 697 -3.33 67.08 -48.21
CA PRO A 697 -4.39 67.26 -49.20
C PRO A 697 -3.88 67.81 -50.55
N HIS A 698 -2.74 68.51 -50.57
CA HIS A 698 -2.10 68.99 -51.80
C HIS A 698 -1.63 67.85 -52.75
N GLN A 699 -1.44 66.63 -52.23
CA GLN A 699 -1.11 65.44 -53.03
C GLN A 699 -2.37 64.67 -53.48
N ASN A 700 -3.56 65.10 -53.03
CA ASN A 700 -4.85 64.47 -53.32
C ASN A 700 -5.57 65.13 -54.52
N THR A 701 -4.82 65.43 -55.59
CA THR A 701 -5.35 66.05 -56.83
C THR A 701 -5.02 65.19 -58.05
N ALA A 702 -5.88 65.22 -59.08
CA ALA A 702 -5.67 64.45 -60.31
C ALA A 702 -4.40 64.89 -61.06
N GLU A 703 -4.08 66.19 -61.00
CA GLU A 703 -2.89 66.79 -61.61
C GLU A 703 -1.60 66.23 -61.02
N HIS A 704 -1.54 66.04 -59.69
CA HIS A 704 -0.37 65.46 -59.02
C HIS A 704 -0.10 64.02 -59.48
N PHE A 705 -1.14 63.21 -59.62
CA PHE A 705 -1.02 61.84 -60.14
C PHE A 705 -0.60 61.80 -61.62
N GLN A 706 -1.11 62.71 -62.45
CA GLN A 706 -0.75 62.79 -63.88
C GLN A 706 0.69 63.27 -64.09
N MET A 707 1.13 64.29 -63.35
CA MET A 707 2.51 64.78 -63.38
C MET A 707 3.52 63.69 -63.00
N ALA A 708 3.21 62.89 -61.97
CA ALA A 708 4.09 61.81 -61.54
C ALA A 708 4.23 60.68 -62.58
N ILE A 709 3.16 60.38 -63.34
CA ILE A 709 3.20 59.40 -64.43
C ILE A 709 4.04 59.93 -65.60
N GLN A 710 3.86 61.21 -65.97
CA GLN A 710 4.60 61.85 -67.06
C GLN A 710 6.11 61.94 -66.77
N GLU A 711 6.48 62.34 -65.55
CA GLU A 711 7.87 62.38 -65.06
C GLU A 711 8.55 61.00 -65.17
N TYR A 712 7.83 59.93 -64.85
CA TYR A 712 8.33 58.55 -64.97
C TYR A 712 8.60 58.12 -66.40
N THR A 713 7.61 58.31 -67.28
CA THR A 713 7.75 57.96 -68.70
C THR A 713 8.90 58.73 -69.36
N ARG A 714 9.16 59.97 -68.92
CA ARG A 714 10.28 60.79 -69.40
C ARG A 714 11.65 60.24 -68.95
N ARG A 715 11.77 59.79 -67.70
CA ARG A 715 13.02 59.23 -67.14
C ARG A 715 13.39 57.84 -67.67
N ARG A 716 12.44 57.10 -68.24
CA ARG A 716 12.68 55.75 -68.80
C ARG A 716 12.93 55.77 -70.32
N ALA A 717 12.57 56.86 -70.97
CA ALA A 717 12.83 57.10 -72.39
C ALA A 717 14.18 57.79 -72.65
N ALA A 718 14.78 58.40 -71.63
CA ALA A 718 16.18 58.83 -71.57
C ALA A 718 17.04 57.71 -70.97
#